data_AF-A7B0Y8-F1
#
_entry.id   AF-A7B0Y8-F1
#
_cell.length_a   1.000
_cell.length_b   1.000
_cell.length_c   1.000
_cell.angle_alpha   90.00
_cell.angle_beta   90.00
_cell.angle_gamma   90.00
#
_symmetry.space_group_name_H-M   'P 1'
#
loop_
_entity.id
_entity.type
_entity.pdbx_description
1 polymer ?
#
loop_
_entity_poly.entity_id
_entity_poly.type
_entity_poly.pdbx_seq_one_letter_code
_entity_poly.pdbx_strand_id
1 'polypeptide(L)'
;MDVVPETLDLVKRWGADAIRDCDGTDYPEELKNVDAKVYSTYYTTRKDNAWAKANPEEIQQMYIMTPFYTAVEEELSIHLMNHLYPDMLKVNDHDDITRWWEVIDRTTGEVVPTEQWSYDSESGDVTIHSAKAFHDYTVSFLAYIMWDPVHMYNAVTNGWTDFEKQITFDVRQPKTHKYSMERLRKYIQDNPHIDVIRYTTFFHQFTLIFDELARERYVDWYGYSASVSPYILEQFEQEVGYKFRPEFIIDQGYMNNTYRIPSKEFKDFQAFQRREVAKLAKEMVDITHECGKEAMMFLGDHWIGMEPFMDEFKTIGLDAVVGSVGNGATLRLISDIDGVKYTEGRFLPYFFPDTFHEGGDPVKEAKVNWVTARRAILRKPIDRIGYGGYLKLAMEFPEFIDYVESVCNEFRTLYTNIKGTTPYCIKKVAVLNCWGKMRAWGNHMVHHAIYYKQNYSYAGVIEALSGAPFDVRFISFDDIRENPAILDDIDVVLNIGDADTAYTGGDNWTDETIVTAIKKFVYNGGGFIGVGEPAAHQYEGHFFQLATVMGVEKETGFTLNMDKYNWEEHEHFITEDCKGEIDFGEGKKSIFALDGTTIVKQIDKEVQLAVNEFGQGRCVYISGLPYSFENSRLLYRSIIWSSHDEEDLHKWFSTNYNVEVHAYVKNGKYCVVNNTYEPQRTTVYRGDGSCFDLDMEANEIKWYEI
;
A
#
# COMPACT_ATOMS: atom_id res chain seq x y z
N MET A 1 -17.83 27.31 -13.78
CA MET A 1 -17.21 28.57 -14.25
C MET A 1 -15.98 28.20 -15.04
N ASP A 2 -15.77 28.89 -16.16
CA ASP A 2 -14.72 28.62 -17.14
C ASP A 2 -13.33 29.01 -16.59
N VAL A 3 -12.35 28.11 -16.69
CA VAL A 3 -10.94 28.27 -16.25
C VAL A 3 -9.98 28.06 -17.43
N VAL A 4 -10.47 28.26 -18.66
CA VAL A 4 -9.69 28.06 -19.89
C VAL A 4 -8.42 28.93 -19.95
N PRO A 5 -8.46 30.27 -19.71
CA PRO A 5 -7.25 31.10 -19.78
C PRO A 5 -6.17 30.66 -18.81
N GLU A 6 -6.57 30.35 -17.58
CA GLU A 6 -5.74 29.81 -16.51
C GLU A 6 -5.10 28.47 -16.89
N THR A 7 -5.89 27.57 -17.48
CA THR A 7 -5.42 26.26 -17.95
C THR A 7 -4.36 26.43 -19.04
N LEU A 8 -4.58 27.32 -20.01
CA LEU A 8 -3.62 27.60 -21.08
C LEU A 8 -2.30 28.20 -20.57
N ASP A 9 -2.37 29.07 -19.56
CA ASP A 9 -1.16 29.60 -18.91
C ASP A 9 -0.34 28.48 -18.25
N LEU A 10 -0.99 27.62 -17.45
CA LEU A 10 -0.31 26.54 -16.73
C LEU A 10 0.20 25.44 -17.67
N VAL A 11 -0.50 25.13 -18.76
CA VAL A 11 0.02 24.23 -19.81
C VAL A 11 1.37 24.72 -20.32
N LYS A 12 1.50 26.02 -20.57
CA LYS A 12 2.75 26.62 -21.03
C LYS A 12 3.82 26.67 -19.94
N ARG A 13 3.46 27.12 -18.73
CA ARG A 13 4.40 27.28 -17.61
C ARG A 13 4.96 25.94 -17.14
N TRP A 14 4.08 24.97 -16.90
CA TRP A 14 4.49 23.64 -16.42
C TRP A 14 5.01 22.76 -17.55
N GLY A 15 4.74 23.11 -18.82
CA GLY A 15 5.10 22.30 -19.98
C GLY A 15 4.26 21.03 -20.04
N ALA A 16 2.95 21.14 -19.80
CA ALA A 16 2.03 20.02 -19.83
C ALA A 16 1.76 19.60 -21.28
N ASP A 17 1.88 18.29 -21.54
CA ASP A 17 1.60 17.64 -22.82
C ASP A 17 0.33 16.76 -22.76
N ALA A 18 -0.37 16.78 -21.62
CA ALA A 18 -1.69 16.18 -21.44
C ALA A 18 -2.55 17.04 -20.51
N ILE A 19 -3.86 17.06 -20.76
CA ILE A 19 -4.87 17.72 -19.93
C ILE A 19 -5.90 16.67 -19.52
N ARG A 20 -6.19 16.57 -18.23
CA ARG A 20 -7.28 15.76 -17.71
C ARG A 20 -8.56 16.59 -17.64
N ASP A 21 -9.57 16.17 -18.39
CA ASP A 21 -10.88 16.80 -18.44
C ASP A 21 -11.59 16.77 -17.08
N CYS A 22 -12.45 17.76 -16.85
CA CYS A 22 -13.30 17.84 -15.68
C CYS A 22 -14.49 16.88 -15.82
N ASP A 23 -14.79 16.15 -14.75
CA ASP A 23 -15.77 15.08 -14.82
C ASP A 23 -17.20 15.60 -15.04
N GLY A 24 -17.81 15.30 -16.18
CA GLY A 24 -19.22 15.57 -16.44
C GLY A 24 -19.54 16.98 -16.98
N THR A 25 -18.55 17.68 -17.51
CA THR A 25 -18.72 18.93 -18.27
C THR A 25 -18.32 18.74 -19.72
N ASP A 26 -18.89 19.54 -20.64
CA ASP A 26 -18.40 19.57 -22.02
C ASP A 26 -16.98 20.13 -22.07
N TYR A 27 -16.09 19.45 -22.79
CA TYR A 27 -14.70 19.92 -22.96
C TYR A 27 -14.68 21.25 -23.74
N PRO A 28 -14.07 22.32 -23.19
CA PRO A 28 -14.04 23.63 -23.84
C PRO A 28 -13.44 23.59 -25.24
N GLU A 29 -14.07 24.27 -26.20
CA GLU A 29 -13.64 24.28 -27.61
C GLU A 29 -12.24 24.88 -27.77
N GLU A 30 -11.91 25.85 -26.93
CA GLU A 30 -10.61 26.52 -26.87
C GLU A 30 -9.48 25.55 -26.51
N LEU A 31 -9.75 24.52 -25.71
CA LEU A 31 -8.74 23.54 -25.30
C LEU A 31 -8.56 22.41 -26.34
N LYS A 32 -9.53 22.18 -27.24
CA LYS A 32 -9.44 21.14 -28.29
C LYS A 32 -8.31 21.37 -29.30
N ASN A 33 -7.83 22.61 -29.41
CA ASN A 33 -6.75 22.99 -30.34
C ASN A 33 -5.39 23.07 -29.64
N VAL A 34 -5.30 22.75 -28.36
CA VAL A 34 -4.03 22.68 -27.62
C VAL A 34 -3.31 21.40 -28.03
N ASP A 35 -2.00 21.48 -28.28
CA ASP A 35 -1.14 20.33 -28.59
C ASP A 35 -0.84 19.53 -27.31
N ALA A 36 -1.88 18.93 -26.74
CA ALA A 36 -1.84 18.11 -25.54
C ALA A 36 -2.83 16.96 -25.65
N LYS A 37 -2.45 15.77 -25.15
CA LYS A 37 -3.37 14.64 -25.04
C LYS A 37 -4.55 14.97 -24.14
N VAL A 38 -5.76 14.56 -24.50
CA VAL A 38 -6.94 14.72 -23.65
C VAL A 38 -7.23 13.41 -22.91
N TYR A 39 -7.13 13.46 -21.58
CA TYR A 39 -7.51 12.35 -20.72
C TYR A 39 -8.94 12.58 -20.24
N SER A 40 -9.77 11.54 -20.28
CA SER A 40 -11.09 11.59 -19.67
C SER A 40 -11.31 10.48 -18.66
N THR A 41 -11.86 10.86 -17.52
CA THR A 41 -12.19 9.95 -16.43
C THR A 41 -13.38 9.08 -16.81
N TYR A 42 -13.22 7.77 -16.78
CA TYR A 42 -14.31 6.83 -17.00
C TYR A 42 -14.59 6.01 -15.75
N TYR A 43 -15.86 6.04 -15.31
CA TYR A 43 -16.35 5.32 -14.15
C TYR A 43 -17.11 4.07 -14.61
N THR A 44 -16.57 2.88 -14.33
CA THR A 44 -17.14 1.64 -14.87
C THR A 44 -18.37 1.15 -14.10
N THR A 45 -18.49 1.47 -12.81
CA THR A 45 -19.50 0.92 -11.89
C THR A 45 -20.54 1.93 -11.39
N ARG A 46 -20.45 3.21 -11.82
CA ARG A 46 -21.33 4.28 -11.33
C ARG A 46 -21.62 5.38 -12.38
N LYS A 47 -22.20 6.50 -11.93
CA LYS A 47 -22.76 7.59 -12.76
C LYS A 47 -23.92 7.18 -13.68
N ASP A 48 -24.69 6.17 -13.29
CA ASP A 48 -25.94 5.80 -13.97
C ASP A 48 -26.96 5.21 -12.99
N ASN A 49 -27.55 6.08 -12.19
CA ASN A 49 -28.56 5.68 -11.21
C ASN A 49 -29.84 5.12 -11.85
N ALA A 50 -30.15 5.50 -13.10
CA ALA A 50 -31.31 4.99 -13.80
C ALA A 50 -31.14 3.49 -14.09
N TRP A 51 -29.95 3.08 -14.56
CA TRP A 51 -29.62 1.67 -14.72
C TRP A 51 -29.65 0.91 -13.40
N ALA A 52 -28.99 1.43 -12.36
CA ALA A 52 -28.90 0.78 -11.05
C ALA A 52 -30.28 0.56 -10.42
N LYS A 53 -31.17 1.57 -10.47
CA LYS A 53 -32.54 1.47 -9.93
C LYS A 53 -33.42 0.51 -10.73
N ALA A 54 -33.14 0.31 -12.03
CA ALA A 54 -33.88 -0.61 -12.88
C ALA A 54 -33.41 -2.08 -12.75
N ASN A 55 -32.20 -2.32 -12.22
CA ASN A 55 -31.60 -3.65 -12.03
C ASN A 55 -31.07 -3.82 -10.59
N PRO A 56 -31.93 -3.72 -9.56
CA PRO A 56 -31.51 -3.72 -8.16
C PRO A 56 -30.77 -4.99 -7.72
N GLU A 57 -31.01 -6.12 -8.38
CA GLU A 57 -30.35 -7.41 -8.12
C GLU A 57 -28.88 -7.46 -8.56
N GLU A 58 -28.46 -6.53 -9.43
CA GLU A 58 -27.08 -6.42 -9.91
C GLU A 58 -26.33 -5.23 -9.29
N ILE A 59 -26.87 -4.66 -8.21
CA ILE A 59 -26.14 -3.70 -7.36
C ILE A 59 -24.99 -4.42 -6.67
N GLN A 60 -23.84 -3.76 -6.59
CA GLN A 60 -22.65 -4.32 -5.97
C GLN A 60 -22.88 -4.54 -4.47
N GLN A 61 -22.31 -5.62 -3.94
CA GLN A 61 -22.51 -6.03 -2.56
C GLN A 61 -21.19 -6.09 -1.79
N MET A 62 -21.31 -6.06 -0.46
CA MET A 62 -20.21 -6.32 0.45
C MET A 62 -20.64 -7.16 1.65
N TYR A 63 -19.69 -7.92 2.20
CA TYR A 63 -19.87 -8.56 3.50
C TYR A 63 -19.61 -7.57 4.64
N ILE A 64 -20.53 -7.51 5.59
CA ILE A 64 -20.42 -6.74 6.83
C ILE A 64 -20.67 -7.67 8.02
N MET A 65 -20.04 -7.37 9.16
CA MET A 65 -20.31 -8.03 10.42
C MET A 65 -20.89 -7.03 11.42
N THR A 66 -21.88 -7.46 12.19
CA THR A 66 -22.37 -6.70 13.34
C THR A 66 -21.28 -6.55 14.40
N PRO A 67 -21.42 -5.59 15.34
CA PRO A 67 -20.70 -5.66 16.62
C PRO A 67 -20.93 -7.01 17.34
N PHE A 68 -20.15 -7.24 18.39
CA PHE A 68 -20.35 -8.36 19.31
C PHE A 68 -21.54 -8.05 20.23
N TYR A 69 -22.45 -9.03 20.35
CA TYR A 69 -23.60 -8.95 21.24
C TYR A 69 -23.55 -10.11 22.23
N THR A 70 -23.46 -9.79 23.51
CA THR A 70 -23.50 -10.79 24.57
C THR A 70 -24.95 -11.19 24.85
N ALA A 71 -25.28 -12.47 24.70
CA ALA A 71 -26.57 -13.00 25.12
C ALA A 71 -26.67 -13.00 26.66
N VAL A 72 -27.78 -12.53 27.23
CA VAL A 72 -28.07 -12.66 28.68
C VAL A 72 -29.23 -13.62 28.96
N GLU A 73 -29.93 -14.00 27.90
CA GLU A 73 -31.06 -14.92 27.87
C GLU A 73 -30.97 -15.79 26.60
N GLU A 74 -31.91 -16.73 26.44
CA GLU A 74 -31.89 -17.68 25.31
C GLU A 74 -32.28 -17.04 23.98
N GLU A 75 -33.03 -15.93 24.01
CA GLU A 75 -33.33 -15.12 22.83
C GLU A 75 -32.41 -13.91 22.75
N LEU A 76 -31.69 -13.76 21.64
CA LEU A 76 -30.87 -12.59 21.37
C LEU A 76 -31.27 -11.98 20.03
N SER A 77 -31.75 -10.73 20.05
CA SER A 77 -32.05 -9.98 18.83
C SER A 77 -30.94 -8.99 18.51
N ILE A 78 -30.46 -9.01 17.27
CA ILE A 78 -29.34 -8.21 16.78
C ILE A 78 -29.78 -7.41 15.56
N HIS A 79 -29.79 -6.08 15.68
CA HIS A 79 -30.08 -5.18 14.56
C HIS A 79 -28.88 -5.08 13.61
N LEU A 80 -29.06 -5.45 12.34
CA LEU A 80 -27.94 -5.62 11.39
C LEU A 80 -27.22 -4.31 11.04
N MET A 81 -27.98 -3.25 10.76
CA MET A 81 -27.44 -2.00 10.24
C MET A 81 -26.97 -1.03 11.32
N ASN A 82 -26.83 -1.50 12.56
CA ASN A 82 -26.47 -0.65 13.68
C ASN A 82 -25.05 -0.08 13.52
N HIS A 83 -24.91 1.23 13.80
CA HIS A 83 -23.67 2.00 13.66
C HIS A 83 -23.09 2.10 12.23
N LEU A 84 -23.91 1.89 11.20
CA LEU A 84 -23.53 2.06 9.80
C LEU A 84 -24.25 3.26 9.22
N TYR A 85 -23.64 3.93 8.26
CA TYR A 85 -24.28 5.06 7.61
C TYR A 85 -25.54 4.62 6.84
N PRO A 86 -26.74 5.13 7.19
CA PRO A 86 -28.01 4.57 6.68
C PRO A 86 -28.18 4.64 5.16
N ASP A 87 -27.58 5.63 4.50
CA ASP A 87 -27.70 5.79 3.05
C ASP A 87 -26.64 5.02 2.25
N MET A 88 -25.59 4.52 2.92
CA MET A 88 -24.47 3.86 2.25
C MET A 88 -24.83 2.43 1.84
N LEU A 89 -25.52 1.73 2.73
CA LEU A 89 -25.70 0.29 2.66
C LEU A 89 -27.16 -0.11 2.85
N LYS A 90 -27.57 -1.19 2.20
CA LYS A 90 -28.89 -1.82 2.40
C LYS A 90 -28.72 -3.33 2.53
N VAL A 91 -29.35 -3.93 3.54
CA VAL A 91 -29.33 -5.39 3.72
C VAL A 91 -29.80 -6.11 2.46
N ASN A 92 -29.10 -7.19 2.09
CA ASN A 92 -29.54 -8.10 1.04
C ASN A 92 -30.26 -9.31 1.64
N ASP A 93 -31.58 -9.20 1.73
CA ASP A 93 -32.52 -10.24 2.14
C ASP A 93 -33.27 -10.87 0.95
N HIS A 94 -32.88 -10.51 -0.28
CA HIS A 94 -33.40 -11.11 -1.51
C HIS A 94 -32.73 -12.47 -1.79
N ASP A 95 -31.41 -12.53 -1.64
CA ASP A 95 -30.65 -13.76 -1.80
C ASP A 95 -30.78 -14.64 -0.54
N ASP A 96 -30.56 -15.95 -0.68
CA ASP A 96 -30.77 -16.91 0.41
C ASP A 96 -29.87 -16.62 1.62
N ILE A 97 -30.47 -16.01 2.66
CA ILE A 97 -29.79 -15.62 3.88
C ILE A 97 -29.23 -16.83 4.64
N THR A 98 -29.85 -18.01 4.54
CA THR A 98 -29.37 -19.23 5.21
C THR A 98 -28.13 -19.80 4.53
N ARG A 99 -27.91 -19.44 3.26
CA ARG A 99 -26.74 -19.82 2.48
C ARG A 99 -25.60 -18.83 2.61
N TRP A 100 -25.91 -17.55 2.58
CA TRP A 100 -24.93 -16.49 2.39
C TRP A 100 -24.64 -15.67 3.63
N TRP A 101 -25.40 -15.83 4.71
CA TRP A 101 -25.10 -15.20 6.01
C TRP A 101 -24.60 -16.25 6.99
N GLU A 102 -23.96 -15.77 8.05
CA GLU A 102 -23.42 -16.64 9.10
C GLU A 102 -23.61 -15.99 10.46
N VAL A 103 -24.27 -16.69 11.37
CA VAL A 103 -24.35 -16.32 12.78
C VAL A 103 -23.31 -17.15 13.52
N ILE A 104 -22.41 -16.49 14.25
CA ILE A 104 -21.30 -17.17 14.94
C ILE A 104 -21.38 -16.87 16.43
N ASP A 105 -21.32 -17.94 17.24
CA ASP A 105 -21.01 -17.89 18.67
C ASP A 105 -19.51 -17.63 18.79
N ARG A 106 -19.12 -16.37 18.99
CA ARG A 106 -17.73 -15.94 19.05
C ARG A 106 -17.01 -16.38 20.32
N THR A 107 -17.75 -16.81 21.36
CA THR A 107 -17.16 -17.39 22.57
C THR A 107 -16.61 -18.80 22.31
N THR A 108 -17.25 -19.57 21.43
CA THR A 108 -16.82 -20.94 21.08
C THR A 108 -16.18 -21.06 19.70
N GLY A 109 -16.41 -20.08 18.82
CA GLY A 109 -16.07 -20.13 17.41
C GLY A 109 -17.02 -20.98 16.57
N GLU A 110 -18.10 -21.52 17.14
CA GLU A 110 -19.05 -22.38 16.44
C GLU A 110 -20.07 -21.56 15.63
N VAL A 111 -20.42 -22.08 14.46
CA VAL A 111 -21.49 -21.51 13.63
C VAL A 111 -22.84 -21.93 14.21
N VAL A 112 -23.72 -20.96 14.44
CA VAL A 112 -25.09 -21.22 14.90
C VAL A 112 -25.90 -21.81 13.74
N PRO A 113 -26.55 -22.97 13.93
CA PRO A 113 -27.36 -23.60 12.88
C PRO A 113 -28.46 -22.67 12.36
N THR A 114 -28.73 -22.73 11.07
CA THR A 114 -29.67 -21.83 10.36
C THR A 114 -31.12 -21.95 10.86
N GLU A 115 -31.49 -23.08 11.46
CA GLU A 115 -32.79 -23.30 12.08
C GLU A 115 -32.94 -22.65 13.46
N GLN A 116 -31.84 -22.15 14.04
CA GLN A 116 -31.81 -21.52 15.36
C GLN A 116 -31.80 -19.99 15.31
N TRP A 117 -31.87 -19.40 14.12
CA TRP A 117 -32.02 -17.96 13.96
C TRP A 117 -32.97 -17.61 12.81
N SER A 118 -33.52 -16.40 12.86
CA SER A 118 -34.39 -15.87 11.82
C SER A 118 -34.15 -14.38 11.63
N TYR A 119 -34.33 -13.89 10.41
CA TYR A 119 -34.29 -12.47 10.09
C TYR A 119 -35.70 -11.93 9.87
N ASP A 120 -36.01 -10.76 10.43
CA ASP A 120 -37.23 -10.01 10.15
C ASP A 120 -36.91 -8.71 9.39
N SER A 121 -37.39 -8.60 8.15
CA SER A 121 -37.13 -7.46 7.28
C SER A 121 -37.80 -6.15 7.76
N GLU A 122 -38.86 -6.24 8.57
CA GLU A 122 -39.56 -5.05 9.07
C GLU A 122 -38.79 -4.35 10.20
N SER A 123 -38.33 -5.13 11.19
CA SER A 123 -37.45 -4.64 12.27
C SER A 123 -35.99 -4.45 11.83
N GLY A 124 -35.52 -5.25 10.88
CA GLY A 124 -34.12 -5.32 10.50
C GLY A 124 -33.25 -6.16 11.44
N ASP A 125 -33.88 -7.01 12.25
CA ASP A 125 -33.22 -7.78 13.31
C ASP A 125 -33.04 -9.25 12.93
N VAL A 126 -31.91 -9.82 13.33
CA VAL A 126 -31.70 -11.27 13.42
C VAL A 126 -31.94 -11.71 14.85
N THR A 127 -32.89 -12.60 15.07
CA THR A 127 -33.17 -13.21 16.38
C THR A 127 -32.57 -14.62 16.42
N ILE A 128 -31.72 -14.86 17.42
CA ILE A 128 -31.17 -16.17 17.77
C ILE A 128 -32.04 -16.76 18.87
N HIS A 129 -32.62 -17.94 18.65
CA HIS A 129 -33.67 -18.54 19.50
C HIS A 129 -33.13 -19.44 20.63
N SER A 130 -31.85 -19.77 20.61
CA SER A 130 -31.21 -20.67 21.58
C SER A 130 -29.79 -20.24 21.89
N ALA A 131 -29.60 -18.93 22.06
CA ALA A 131 -28.33 -18.35 22.46
C ALA A 131 -27.93 -18.86 23.86
N LYS A 132 -26.65 -19.21 24.03
CA LYS A 132 -26.12 -19.58 25.34
C LYS A 132 -25.87 -18.31 26.13
N ALA A 133 -26.41 -18.25 27.35
CA ALA A 133 -26.22 -17.09 28.22
C ALA A 133 -24.72 -16.80 28.44
N PHE A 134 -24.36 -15.53 28.33
CA PHE A 134 -23.03 -14.94 28.43
C PHE A 134 -22.04 -15.35 27.34
N HIS A 135 -22.54 -15.87 26.22
CA HIS A 135 -21.76 -15.98 25.00
C HIS A 135 -21.93 -14.73 24.14
N ASP A 136 -20.88 -14.40 23.39
CA ASP A 136 -20.89 -13.32 22.41
C ASP A 136 -21.26 -13.85 21.03
N TYR A 137 -22.15 -13.14 20.35
CA TYR A 137 -22.63 -13.48 19.03
C TYR A 137 -22.39 -12.35 18.04
N THR A 138 -22.19 -12.72 16.78
CA THR A 138 -22.11 -11.80 15.65
C THR A 138 -22.88 -12.36 14.48
N VAL A 139 -23.40 -11.47 13.62
CA VAL A 139 -23.98 -11.82 12.33
C VAL A 139 -23.12 -11.25 11.22
N SER A 140 -22.71 -12.11 10.30
CA SER A 140 -22.07 -11.74 9.03
C SER A 140 -23.11 -11.80 7.92
N PHE A 141 -23.35 -10.69 7.23
CA PHE A 141 -24.44 -10.56 6.26
C PHE A 141 -24.00 -9.78 5.01
N LEU A 142 -24.73 -9.99 3.91
CA LEU A 142 -24.54 -9.26 2.67
C LEU A 142 -25.33 -7.95 2.68
N ALA A 143 -24.70 -6.88 2.21
CA ALA A 143 -25.33 -5.58 2.02
C ALA A 143 -25.00 -5.00 0.64
N TYR A 144 -26.01 -4.45 -0.02
CA TYR A 144 -25.90 -3.65 -1.24
C TYR A 144 -25.24 -2.30 -0.97
N ILE A 145 -24.38 -1.85 -1.88
CA ILE A 145 -23.71 -0.54 -1.83
C ILE A 145 -24.58 0.51 -2.53
N MET A 146 -25.42 1.18 -1.74
CA MET A 146 -26.39 2.17 -2.20
C MET A 146 -25.79 3.56 -2.42
N TRP A 147 -24.63 3.83 -1.83
CA TRP A 147 -23.83 5.02 -2.10
C TRP A 147 -22.37 4.62 -2.29
N ASP A 148 -21.84 4.83 -3.49
CA ASP A 148 -20.43 4.65 -3.82
C ASP A 148 -19.51 5.27 -2.74
N PRO A 149 -18.62 4.49 -2.11
CA PRO A 149 -17.80 4.96 -0.99
C PRO A 149 -16.90 6.15 -1.33
N VAL A 150 -16.33 6.21 -2.54
CA VAL A 150 -15.46 7.33 -2.97
C VAL A 150 -16.30 8.59 -3.21
N HIS A 151 -17.46 8.44 -3.85
CA HIS A 151 -18.40 9.55 -4.01
C HIS A 151 -18.92 10.05 -2.66
N MET A 152 -19.18 9.16 -1.70
CA MET A 152 -19.57 9.52 -0.34
C MET A 152 -18.45 10.29 0.37
N TYR A 153 -17.23 9.78 0.35
CA TYR A 153 -16.06 10.47 0.91
C TYR A 153 -15.93 11.88 0.35
N ASN A 154 -15.96 12.03 -0.99
CA ASN A 154 -15.86 13.33 -1.63
C ASN A 154 -17.00 14.28 -1.25
N ALA A 155 -18.23 13.79 -1.20
CA ALA A 155 -19.38 14.62 -0.85
C ALA A 155 -19.33 15.09 0.61
N VAL A 156 -18.98 14.20 1.54
CA VAL A 156 -18.88 14.51 2.97
C VAL A 156 -17.72 15.47 3.22
N THR A 157 -16.53 15.17 2.71
CA THR A 157 -15.32 15.98 2.90
C THR A 157 -15.47 17.39 2.31
N ASN A 158 -16.13 17.52 1.16
CA ASN A 158 -16.33 18.84 0.52
C ASN A 158 -17.62 19.55 0.96
N GLY A 159 -18.44 18.93 1.82
CA GLY A 159 -19.74 19.48 2.22
C GLY A 159 -20.68 19.75 1.04
N TRP A 160 -20.72 18.85 0.06
CA TRP A 160 -21.66 18.98 -1.07
C TRP A 160 -23.10 18.95 -0.57
N THR A 161 -23.96 19.82 -1.11
CA THR A 161 -25.37 19.96 -0.65
C THR A 161 -26.40 19.68 -1.74
N ASP A 162 -26.02 19.66 -3.01
CA ASP A 162 -26.92 19.46 -4.15
C ASP A 162 -26.32 18.46 -5.14
N PHE A 163 -26.50 17.16 -4.85
CA PHE A 163 -25.99 16.07 -5.67
C PHE A 163 -26.85 14.81 -5.53
N GLU A 164 -26.85 13.95 -6.55
CA GLU A 164 -27.45 12.62 -6.45
C GLU A 164 -26.42 11.60 -5.95
N LYS A 165 -26.74 10.86 -4.87
CA LYS A 165 -25.91 9.76 -4.36
C LYS A 165 -25.78 8.69 -5.45
N GLN A 166 -24.55 8.36 -5.83
CA GLN A 166 -24.30 7.42 -6.93
C GLN A 166 -24.39 5.98 -6.41
N ILE A 167 -25.29 5.17 -6.98
CA ILE A 167 -25.43 3.74 -6.65
C ILE A 167 -24.39 2.95 -7.46
N THR A 168 -23.77 1.96 -6.82
CA THR A 168 -22.71 1.15 -7.44
C THR A 168 -23.26 -0.17 -7.96
N PHE A 169 -23.00 -0.51 -9.22
CA PHE A 169 -23.48 -1.74 -9.86
C PHE A 169 -22.33 -2.70 -10.20
N ASP A 170 -22.59 -4.01 -10.11
CA ASP A 170 -21.60 -5.07 -10.33
C ASP A 170 -21.52 -5.44 -11.82
N VAL A 171 -20.43 -5.02 -12.48
CA VAL A 171 -20.21 -5.25 -13.91
C VAL A 171 -20.00 -6.73 -14.26
N ARG A 172 -19.76 -7.61 -13.28
CA ARG A 172 -19.65 -9.06 -13.53
C ARG A 172 -21.02 -9.70 -13.78
N GLN A 173 -22.10 -9.08 -13.31
CA GLN A 173 -23.44 -9.62 -13.45
C GLN A 173 -23.93 -9.53 -14.91
N PRO A 174 -24.72 -10.50 -15.42
CA PRO A 174 -24.96 -10.64 -16.86
C PRO A 174 -25.60 -9.43 -17.56
N LYS A 175 -26.58 -8.74 -16.96
CA LYS A 175 -27.23 -7.59 -17.63
C LYS A 175 -26.30 -6.38 -17.63
N THR A 176 -25.66 -6.11 -16.49
CA THR A 176 -24.77 -4.97 -16.25
C THR A 176 -23.45 -5.14 -16.99
N HIS A 177 -22.97 -6.36 -17.17
CA HIS A 177 -21.85 -6.70 -18.05
C HIS A 177 -22.11 -6.19 -19.47
N LYS A 178 -23.20 -6.68 -20.08
CA LYS A 178 -23.60 -6.28 -21.44
C LYS A 178 -23.79 -4.78 -21.56
N TYR A 179 -24.53 -4.19 -20.61
CA TYR A 179 -24.79 -2.75 -20.58
C TYR A 179 -23.50 -1.93 -20.51
N SER A 180 -22.56 -2.31 -19.64
CA SER A 180 -21.31 -1.59 -19.42
C SER A 180 -20.42 -1.56 -20.66
N MET A 181 -20.37 -2.67 -21.42
CA MET A 181 -19.60 -2.73 -22.68
C MET A 181 -20.22 -1.84 -23.76
N GLU A 182 -21.55 -1.85 -23.89
CA GLU A 182 -22.28 -0.97 -24.82
C GLU A 182 -22.12 0.51 -24.43
N ARG A 183 -22.22 0.82 -23.13
CA ARG A 183 -22.03 2.17 -22.57
C ARG A 183 -20.62 2.71 -22.84
N LEU A 184 -19.58 1.88 -22.67
CA LEU A 184 -18.19 2.27 -22.96
C LEU A 184 -18.01 2.62 -24.45
N ARG A 185 -18.49 1.75 -25.35
CA ARG A 185 -18.42 2.02 -26.80
C ARG A 185 -19.12 3.31 -27.17
N LYS A 186 -20.34 3.51 -26.66
CA LYS A 186 -21.11 4.72 -26.91
C LYS A 186 -20.37 5.96 -26.38
N TYR A 187 -19.83 5.89 -25.17
CA TYR A 187 -19.09 6.99 -24.56
C TYR A 187 -17.88 7.41 -25.42
N ILE A 188 -17.09 6.45 -25.91
CA ILE A 188 -15.93 6.76 -26.76
C ILE A 188 -16.38 7.35 -28.11
N GLN A 189 -17.45 6.82 -28.71
CA GLN A 189 -18.01 7.34 -29.96
C GLN A 189 -18.52 8.78 -29.84
N ASP A 190 -19.19 9.09 -28.73
CA ASP A 190 -19.75 10.42 -28.47
C ASP A 190 -18.64 11.46 -28.14
N ASN A 191 -17.43 11.01 -27.81
CA ASN A 191 -16.31 11.86 -27.38
C ASN A 191 -15.03 11.61 -28.22
N PRO A 192 -15.04 11.90 -29.54
CA PRO A 192 -13.94 11.55 -30.44
C PRO A 192 -12.62 12.29 -30.14
N HIS A 193 -12.69 13.41 -29.41
CA HIS A 193 -11.56 14.26 -29.03
C HIS A 193 -10.71 13.70 -27.88
N ILE A 194 -11.19 12.70 -27.14
CA ILE A 194 -10.43 12.06 -26.06
C ILE A 194 -9.30 11.22 -26.67
N ASP A 195 -8.10 11.25 -26.09
CA ASP A 195 -6.99 10.38 -26.49
C ASP A 195 -6.83 9.18 -25.55
N VAL A 196 -7.06 9.40 -24.26
CA VAL A 196 -6.85 8.43 -23.19
C VAL A 196 -8.10 8.26 -22.34
N ILE A 197 -8.60 7.03 -22.25
CA ILE A 197 -9.64 6.64 -21.30
C ILE A 197 -8.94 6.31 -19.98
N ARG A 198 -9.09 7.21 -19.00
CA ARG A 198 -8.59 7.04 -17.64
C ARG A 198 -9.65 6.35 -16.78
N TYR A 199 -9.61 5.03 -16.75
CA TYR A 199 -10.42 4.23 -15.84
C TYR A 199 -10.13 4.63 -14.39
N THR A 200 -11.15 5.12 -13.70
CA THR A 200 -11.05 5.60 -12.30
C THR A 200 -12.12 4.96 -11.42
N THR A 201 -12.04 3.65 -11.16
CA THR A 201 -11.04 2.70 -11.67
C THR A 201 -11.74 1.63 -12.48
N PHE A 202 -11.85 0.40 -11.97
CA PHE A 202 -12.59 -0.69 -12.55
C PHE A 202 -13.72 -1.06 -11.59
N PHE A 203 -13.75 -2.29 -11.06
CA PHE A 203 -15.01 -2.90 -10.64
C PHE A 203 -15.23 -2.92 -9.12
N HIS A 204 -14.17 -3.02 -8.32
CA HIS A 204 -14.32 -3.29 -6.89
C HIS A 204 -13.58 -2.27 -6.04
N GLN A 205 -14.35 -1.54 -5.25
CA GLN A 205 -13.85 -0.57 -4.28
C GLN A 205 -13.05 -1.28 -3.19
N PHE A 206 -11.93 -0.68 -2.77
CA PHE A 206 -11.25 -1.12 -1.54
C PHE A 206 -12.17 -0.94 -0.34
N THR A 207 -12.02 -1.75 0.71
CA THR A 207 -12.92 -1.70 1.87
C THR A 207 -12.91 -0.30 2.48
N LEU A 208 -14.06 0.38 2.41
CA LEU A 208 -14.29 1.70 3.00
C LEU A 208 -15.72 1.74 3.51
N ILE A 209 -15.90 1.87 4.82
CA ILE A 209 -17.20 1.81 5.49
C ILE A 209 -17.34 3.03 6.39
N PHE A 210 -18.50 3.68 6.36
CA PHE A 210 -18.82 4.84 7.17
C PHE A 210 -19.79 4.50 8.31
N ASP A 211 -19.61 5.18 9.44
CA ASP A 211 -20.52 5.09 10.58
C ASP A 211 -21.74 6.00 10.44
N GLU A 212 -22.66 5.92 11.40
CA GLU A 212 -23.91 6.70 11.44
C GLU A 212 -23.71 8.23 11.45
N LEU A 213 -22.49 8.71 11.72
CA LEU A 213 -22.12 10.13 11.71
C LEU A 213 -21.38 10.54 10.43
N ALA A 214 -21.37 9.69 9.40
CA ALA A 214 -20.62 9.88 8.17
C ALA A 214 -19.10 10.01 8.39
N ARG A 215 -18.57 9.37 9.43
CA ARG A 215 -17.12 9.26 9.65
C ARG A 215 -16.63 7.94 9.10
N GLU A 216 -15.39 7.91 8.62
CA GLU A 216 -14.74 6.65 8.27
C GLU A 216 -14.69 5.75 9.52
N ARG A 217 -15.37 4.60 9.43
CA ARG A 217 -15.41 3.59 10.48
C ARG A 217 -14.34 2.53 10.26
N TYR A 218 -14.13 2.17 9.01
CA TYR A 218 -13.18 1.15 8.61
C TYR A 218 -12.64 1.48 7.22
N VAL A 219 -11.32 1.38 7.07
CA VAL A 219 -10.63 1.49 5.78
C VAL A 219 -9.54 0.43 5.67
N ASP A 220 -9.48 -0.22 4.52
CA ASP A 220 -8.33 -1.00 4.07
C ASP A 220 -8.20 -0.84 2.57
N TRP A 221 -7.12 -0.19 2.14
CA TRP A 221 -6.83 0.09 0.73
C TRP A 221 -6.66 -1.17 -0.13
N TYR A 222 -6.40 -2.32 0.49
CA TYR A 222 -6.30 -3.64 -0.18
C TYR A 222 -7.49 -4.56 0.11
N GLY A 223 -8.51 -4.08 0.81
CA GLY A 223 -9.57 -4.91 1.35
C GLY A 223 -10.55 -5.41 0.27
N TYR A 224 -10.98 -6.67 0.41
CA TYR A 224 -11.80 -7.38 -0.58
C TYR A 224 -13.31 -7.43 -0.26
N SER A 225 -13.76 -6.73 0.79
CA SER A 225 -15.14 -6.89 1.28
C SER A 225 -16.20 -6.50 0.25
N ALA A 226 -15.93 -5.50 -0.59
CA ALA A 226 -16.82 -5.01 -1.65
C ALA A 226 -16.74 -5.79 -2.97
N SER A 227 -16.13 -6.97 -2.96
CA SER A 227 -15.90 -7.74 -4.19
C SER A 227 -16.77 -9.00 -4.30
N VAL A 228 -17.80 -9.13 -3.46
CA VAL A 228 -18.63 -10.33 -3.35
C VAL A 228 -20.04 -10.13 -3.90
N SER A 229 -20.65 -11.23 -4.31
CA SER A 229 -22.07 -11.37 -4.64
C SER A 229 -22.38 -12.87 -4.74
N PRO A 230 -23.59 -13.36 -4.45
CA PRO A 230 -23.92 -14.77 -4.62
C PRO A 230 -23.54 -15.32 -6.01
N TYR A 231 -23.75 -14.53 -7.07
CA TYR A 231 -23.37 -14.89 -8.44
C TYR A 231 -21.87 -15.20 -8.62
N ILE A 232 -20.98 -14.39 -8.03
CA ILE A 232 -19.54 -14.63 -8.16
C ILE A 232 -19.05 -15.70 -7.18
N LEU A 233 -19.68 -15.80 -6.00
CA LEU A 233 -19.31 -16.79 -5.00
C LEU A 233 -19.68 -18.21 -5.45
N GLU A 234 -20.80 -18.40 -6.15
CA GLU A 234 -21.13 -19.70 -6.75
C GLU A 234 -20.08 -20.15 -7.79
N GLN A 235 -19.52 -19.22 -8.56
CA GLN A 235 -18.45 -19.51 -9.53
C GLN A 235 -17.14 -19.85 -8.84
N PHE A 236 -16.81 -19.12 -7.76
CA PHE A 236 -15.68 -19.48 -6.90
C PHE A 236 -15.82 -20.91 -6.39
N GLU A 237 -16.97 -21.28 -5.83
CA GLU A 237 -17.21 -22.64 -5.29
C GLU A 237 -17.08 -23.73 -6.36
N GLN A 238 -17.54 -23.45 -7.58
CA GLN A 238 -17.36 -24.35 -8.72
C GLN A 238 -15.89 -24.54 -9.08
N GLU A 239 -15.08 -23.49 -8.99
CA GLU A 239 -13.65 -23.54 -9.32
C GLU A 239 -12.83 -24.26 -8.24
N VAL A 240 -13.03 -23.91 -6.96
CA VAL A 240 -12.21 -24.43 -5.86
C VAL A 240 -12.75 -25.73 -5.25
N GLY A 241 -14.02 -26.06 -5.51
CA GLY A 241 -14.64 -27.33 -5.11
C GLY A 241 -15.10 -27.40 -3.65
N TYR A 242 -15.17 -26.27 -2.93
CA TYR A 242 -15.70 -26.19 -1.58
C TYR A 242 -16.59 -24.96 -1.40
N LYS A 243 -17.47 -24.99 -0.39
CA LYS A 243 -18.43 -23.92 -0.12
C LYS A 243 -17.76 -22.68 0.47
N PHE A 244 -18.12 -21.51 -0.04
CA PHE A 244 -17.77 -20.23 0.53
C PHE A 244 -18.48 -20.01 1.87
N ARG A 245 -17.73 -19.42 2.82
CA ARG A 245 -18.24 -18.92 4.09
C ARG A 245 -18.01 -17.40 4.16
N PRO A 246 -18.95 -16.61 4.70
CA PRO A 246 -18.73 -15.19 5.00
C PRO A 246 -17.44 -14.94 5.79
N GLU A 247 -17.08 -15.85 6.70
CA GLU A 247 -15.86 -15.76 7.51
C GLU A 247 -14.56 -15.72 6.69
N PHE A 248 -14.55 -16.21 5.44
CA PHE A 248 -13.39 -16.08 4.55
C PHE A 248 -13.10 -14.64 4.13
N ILE A 249 -14.04 -13.72 4.34
CA ILE A 249 -13.88 -12.27 4.13
C ILE A 249 -13.90 -11.54 5.47
N ILE A 250 -14.85 -11.89 6.35
CA ILE A 250 -15.06 -11.19 7.61
C ILE A 250 -13.90 -11.35 8.60
N ASP A 251 -13.25 -12.52 8.64
CA ASP A 251 -12.10 -12.83 9.52
C ASP A 251 -12.29 -12.22 10.92
N GLN A 252 -13.30 -12.68 11.66
CA GLN A 252 -13.56 -12.27 13.04
C GLN A 252 -13.83 -10.75 13.21
N GLY A 253 -14.22 -10.05 12.14
CA GLY A 253 -14.43 -8.61 12.12
C GLY A 253 -13.21 -7.81 11.68
N TYR A 254 -12.07 -8.46 11.43
CA TYR A 254 -10.88 -7.82 10.90
C TYR A 254 -10.94 -7.59 9.39
N MET A 255 -11.91 -8.19 8.70
CA MET A 255 -12.17 -8.09 7.26
C MET A 255 -10.96 -8.43 6.38
N ASN A 256 -10.12 -9.37 6.82
CA ASN A 256 -8.84 -9.75 6.21
C ASN A 256 -7.95 -8.55 5.87
N ASN A 257 -7.87 -7.55 6.76
CA ASN A 257 -6.90 -6.48 6.55
C ASN A 257 -5.48 -7.01 6.42
N THR A 258 -4.60 -6.22 5.81
CA THR A 258 -3.23 -6.65 5.47
C THR A 258 -2.32 -7.02 6.65
N TYR A 259 -2.72 -6.77 7.91
CA TYR A 259 -2.00 -7.24 9.10
C TYR A 259 -2.40 -8.65 9.51
N ARG A 260 -3.53 -9.17 9.03
CA ARG A 260 -4.01 -10.51 9.34
C ARG A 260 -3.29 -11.53 8.48
N ILE A 261 -2.77 -12.58 9.11
CA ILE A 261 -2.14 -13.68 8.39
C ILE A 261 -3.22 -14.32 7.49
N PRO A 262 -3.07 -14.25 6.16
CA PRO A 262 -4.13 -14.68 5.26
C PRO A 262 -4.36 -16.19 5.34
N SER A 263 -5.63 -16.59 5.50
CA SER A 263 -6.01 -17.99 5.39
C SER A 263 -5.83 -18.51 3.96
N LYS A 264 -5.77 -19.84 3.81
CA LYS A 264 -5.73 -20.47 2.49
C LYS A 264 -6.95 -20.07 1.65
N GLU A 265 -8.14 -20.07 2.26
CA GLU A 265 -9.39 -19.79 1.56
C GLU A 265 -9.47 -18.34 1.08
N PHE A 266 -8.92 -17.39 1.84
CA PHE A 266 -8.82 -16.00 1.39
C PHE A 266 -7.83 -15.86 0.22
N LYS A 267 -6.67 -16.52 0.28
CA LYS A 267 -5.71 -16.54 -0.85
C LYS A 267 -6.32 -17.16 -2.12
N ASP A 268 -7.07 -18.25 -1.97
CA ASP A 268 -7.79 -18.88 -3.09
C ASP A 268 -8.81 -17.90 -3.69
N PHE A 269 -9.57 -17.19 -2.85
CA PHE A 269 -10.52 -16.17 -3.29
C PHE A 269 -9.83 -15.02 -4.02
N GLN A 270 -8.71 -14.51 -3.49
CA GLN A 270 -7.92 -13.48 -4.17
C GLN A 270 -7.44 -13.96 -5.54
N ALA A 271 -6.91 -15.19 -5.64
CA ALA A 271 -6.43 -15.74 -6.90
C ALA A 271 -7.56 -15.90 -7.94
N PHE A 272 -8.73 -16.37 -7.52
CA PHE A 272 -9.92 -16.43 -8.36
C PHE A 272 -10.35 -15.03 -8.82
N GLN A 273 -10.44 -14.06 -7.90
CA GLN A 273 -10.82 -12.70 -8.22
C GLN A 273 -9.86 -12.02 -9.20
N ARG A 274 -8.55 -12.24 -9.06
CA ARG A 274 -7.55 -11.72 -10.02
C ARG A 274 -7.83 -12.18 -11.43
N ARG A 275 -8.16 -13.47 -11.63
CA ARG A 275 -8.47 -14.02 -12.95
C ARG A 275 -9.74 -13.41 -13.53
N GLU A 276 -10.81 -13.34 -12.74
CA GLU A 276 -12.11 -12.82 -13.21
C GLU A 276 -12.04 -11.31 -13.51
N VAL A 277 -11.39 -10.54 -12.64
CA VAL A 277 -11.19 -9.10 -12.84
C VAL A 277 -10.28 -8.83 -14.04
N ALA A 278 -9.16 -9.55 -14.19
CA ALA A 278 -8.27 -9.35 -15.33
C ALA A 278 -8.98 -9.66 -16.67
N LYS A 279 -9.79 -10.72 -16.72
CA LYS A 279 -10.58 -11.08 -17.91
C LYS A 279 -11.59 -9.97 -18.27
N LEU A 280 -12.30 -9.43 -17.28
CA LEU A 280 -13.29 -8.38 -17.51
C LEU A 280 -12.64 -7.04 -17.88
N ALA A 281 -11.55 -6.67 -17.22
CA ALA A 281 -10.78 -5.47 -17.53
C ALA A 281 -10.21 -5.54 -18.94
N LYS A 282 -9.71 -6.73 -19.35
CA LYS A 282 -9.22 -6.96 -20.71
C LYS A 282 -10.27 -6.64 -21.76
N GLU A 283 -11.51 -7.06 -21.56
CA GLU A 283 -12.60 -6.77 -22.51
C GLU A 283 -12.82 -5.26 -22.68
N MET A 284 -12.81 -4.50 -21.58
CA MET A 284 -12.93 -3.04 -21.64
C MET A 284 -11.72 -2.37 -22.31
N VAL A 285 -10.52 -2.87 -22.04
CA VAL A 285 -9.28 -2.37 -22.67
C VAL A 285 -9.28 -2.67 -24.17
N ASP A 286 -9.67 -3.87 -24.58
CA ASP A 286 -9.79 -4.25 -25.99
C ASP A 286 -10.80 -3.34 -26.71
N ILE A 287 -11.94 -3.04 -26.10
CA ILE A 287 -12.92 -2.06 -26.63
C ILE A 287 -12.27 -0.68 -26.84
N THR A 288 -11.50 -0.21 -25.86
CA THR A 288 -10.84 1.10 -25.91
C THR A 288 -9.80 1.15 -27.04
N HIS A 289 -9.03 0.09 -27.22
CA HIS A 289 -8.05 -0.05 -28.29
C HIS A 289 -8.70 -0.16 -29.68
N GLU A 290 -9.78 -0.93 -29.80
CA GLU A 290 -10.58 -1.03 -31.04
C GLU A 290 -11.11 0.34 -31.48
N CYS A 291 -11.41 1.22 -30.53
CA CYS A 291 -11.82 2.61 -30.78
C CYS A 291 -10.64 3.59 -30.94
N GLY A 292 -9.40 3.09 -30.95
CA GLY A 292 -8.19 3.88 -31.22
C GLY A 292 -7.75 4.79 -30.07
N LYS A 293 -8.10 4.46 -28.82
CA LYS A 293 -7.77 5.23 -27.62
C LYS A 293 -6.79 4.46 -26.73
N GLU A 294 -6.03 5.14 -25.88
CA GLU A 294 -5.23 4.48 -24.83
C GLU A 294 -6.10 4.17 -23.61
N ALA A 295 -5.82 3.04 -22.95
CA ALA A 295 -6.45 2.62 -21.71
C ALA A 295 -5.49 2.80 -20.52
N MET A 296 -5.83 3.72 -19.63
CA MET A 296 -5.05 4.01 -18.41
C MET A 296 -5.86 3.64 -17.17
N MET A 297 -5.25 2.91 -16.25
CA MET A 297 -5.82 2.56 -14.95
C MET A 297 -5.37 3.55 -13.88
N PHE A 298 -6.28 4.03 -13.03
CA PHE A 298 -5.91 4.65 -11.76
C PHE A 298 -5.63 3.60 -10.67
N LEU A 299 -4.49 3.68 -10.00
CA LEU A 299 -4.14 2.84 -8.85
C LEU A 299 -4.78 3.40 -7.57
N GLY A 300 -6.05 3.06 -7.37
CA GLY A 300 -6.87 3.50 -6.24
C GLY A 300 -8.35 3.29 -6.53
N ASP A 301 -9.23 3.78 -5.65
CA ASP A 301 -10.68 3.65 -5.77
C ASP A 301 -11.12 2.18 -6.01
N HIS A 302 -11.62 1.87 -7.21
CA HIS A 302 -12.18 0.58 -7.58
C HIS A 302 -11.14 -0.38 -8.21
N TRP A 303 -10.03 -0.60 -7.52
CA TRP A 303 -8.87 -1.34 -8.06
C TRP A 303 -8.71 -2.77 -7.56
N ILE A 304 -9.57 -3.22 -6.64
CA ILE A 304 -9.45 -4.53 -6.01
C ILE A 304 -9.59 -5.64 -7.06
N GLY A 305 -8.74 -6.66 -6.97
CA GLY A 305 -8.62 -7.74 -7.95
C GLY A 305 -7.72 -7.42 -9.16
N MET A 306 -7.34 -6.17 -9.41
CA MET A 306 -6.41 -5.83 -10.50
C MET A 306 -4.99 -6.34 -10.20
N GLU A 307 -4.53 -6.17 -8.96
CA GLU A 307 -3.29 -6.74 -8.41
C GLU A 307 -2.05 -6.57 -9.32
N PRO A 308 -1.54 -5.33 -9.51
CA PRO A 308 -0.55 -4.98 -10.54
C PRO A 308 0.80 -5.71 -10.49
N PHE A 309 1.14 -6.30 -9.36
CA PHE A 309 2.39 -7.05 -9.18
C PHE A 309 2.29 -8.53 -9.56
N MET A 310 1.08 -9.00 -9.85
CA MET A 310 0.78 -10.39 -10.20
C MET A 310 0.74 -10.59 -11.73
N ASP A 311 0.89 -11.84 -12.18
CA ASP A 311 1.03 -12.14 -13.60
C ASP A 311 -0.27 -11.97 -14.39
N GLU A 312 -1.43 -12.15 -13.74
CA GLU A 312 -2.74 -11.94 -14.34
C GLU A 312 -2.91 -10.50 -14.85
N PHE A 313 -2.37 -9.50 -14.13
CA PHE A 313 -2.45 -8.09 -14.50
C PHE A 313 -1.87 -7.80 -15.89
N LYS A 314 -0.76 -8.45 -16.23
CA LYS A 314 -0.06 -8.26 -17.53
C LYS A 314 -0.93 -8.71 -18.71
N THR A 315 -1.90 -9.60 -18.47
CA THR A 315 -2.79 -10.12 -19.53
C THR A 315 -3.85 -9.11 -19.97
N ILE A 316 -4.10 -8.08 -19.15
CA ILE A 316 -5.13 -7.07 -19.39
C ILE A 316 -4.80 -6.20 -20.61
N GLY A 317 -3.52 -5.88 -20.81
CA GLY A 317 -3.05 -5.07 -21.95
C GLY A 317 -3.20 -3.56 -21.76
N LEU A 318 -3.25 -3.05 -20.51
CA LEU A 318 -3.29 -1.62 -20.22
C LEU A 318 -2.10 -0.87 -20.85
N ASP A 319 -2.35 0.34 -21.35
CA ASP A 319 -1.28 1.21 -21.82
C ASP A 319 -0.51 1.81 -20.64
N ALA A 320 -1.21 2.16 -19.56
CA ALA A 320 -0.61 2.81 -18.43
C ALA A 320 -1.31 2.58 -17.10
N VAL A 321 -0.53 2.76 -16.03
CA VAL A 321 -1.05 2.96 -14.67
C VAL A 321 -0.68 4.36 -14.20
N VAL A 322 -1.66 5.11 -13.71
CA VAL A 322 -1.47 6.36 -12.98
C VAL A 322 -1.81 6.14 -11.51
N GLY A 323 -0.98 6.58 -10.57
CA GLY A 323 -1.23 6.39 -9.14
C GLY A 323 -0.99 7.64 -8.31
N SER A 324 -1.43 7.63 -7.06
CA SER A 324 -1.21 8.71 -6.11
C SER A 324 0.22 8.68 -5.57
N VAL A 325 0.97 9.77 -5.70
CA VAL A 325 2.33 9.86 -5.14
C VAL A 325 2.32 10.76 -3.91
N GLY A 326 2.48 10.15 -2.73
CA GLY A 326 2.61 10.85 -1.45
C GLY A 326 3.99 10.71 -0.78
N ASN A 327 4.81 9.78 -1.24
CA ASN A 327 6.17 9.54 -0.74
C ASN A 327 6.93 8.58 -1.68
N GLY A 328 8.14 8.18 -1.31
CA GLY A 328 8.96 7.25 -2.09
C GLY A 328 8.32 5.87 -2.23
N ALA A 329 7.78 5.29 -1.16
CA ALA A 329 7.13 3.98 -1.19
C ALA A 329 5.93 3.95 -2.15
N THR A 330 5.08 4.98 -2.11
CA THR A 330 3.91 5.10 -3.01
C THR A 330 4.30 5.40 -4.45
N LEU A 331 5.42 6.09 -4.69
CA LEU A 331 5.99 6.15 -6.04
C LEU A 331 6.38 4.74 -6.52
N ARG A 332 7.03 3.95 -5.67
CA ARG A 332 7.45 2.58 -6.02
C ARG A 332 6.29 1.60 -6.22
N LEU A 333 5.13 1.84 -5.60
CA LEU A 333 3.88 1.14 -5.97
C LEU A 333 3.52 1.29 -7.44
N ILE A 334 3.95 2.38 -8.08
CA ILE A 334 3.64 2.72 -9.47
C ILE A 334 4.81 2.36 -10.39
N SER A 335 6.03 2.80 -10.06
CA SER A 335 7.20 2.64 -10.92
C SER A 335 7.63 1.18 -11.12
N ASP A 336 7.29 0.30 -10.18
CA ASP A 336 7.65 -1.12 -10.21
C ASP A 336 6.56 -1.98 -10.88
N ILE A 337 5.48 -1.38 -11.37
CA ILE A 337 4.46 -2.09 -12.14
C ILE A 337 5.04 -2.47 -13.51
N ASP A 338 5.01 -3.76 -13.80
CA ASP A 338 5.35 -4.31 -15.10
C ASP A 338 4.07 -4.58 -15.92
N GLY A 339 4.23 -4.76 -17.24
CA GLY A 339 3.12 -5.13 -18.13
C GLY A 339 2.31 -3.97 -18.70
N VAL A 340 2.75 -2.73 -18.47
CA VAL A 340 2.21 -1.51 -19.12
C VAL A 340 3.29 -0.81 -19.94
N LYS A 341 2.86 0.07 -20.86
CA LYS A 341 3.78 0.81 -21.74
C LYS A 341 4.45 1.98 -21.03
N TYR A 342 3.74 2.61 -20.10
CA TYR A 342 4.26 3.72 -19.30
C TYR A 342 3.56 3.82 -17.94
N THR A 343 4.19 4.53 -17.00
CA THR A 343 3.63 4.79 -15.66
C THR A 343 3.57 6.29 -15.37
N GLU A 344 2.55 6.73 -14.62
CA GLU A 344 2.31 8.13 -14.32
C GLU A 344 2.10 8.37 -12.82
N GLY A 345 2.81 9.35 -12.27
CA GLY A 345 2.66 9.76 -10.87
C GLY A 345 1.76 10.99 -10.75
N ARG A 346 0.62 10.86 -10.08
CA ARG A 346 -0.25 11.99 -9.72
C ARG A 346 0.11 12.45 -8.31
N PHE A 347 0.88 13.53 -8.23
CA PHE A 347 1.48 14.02 -6.99
C PHE A 347 0.46 14.65 -6.04
N LEU A 348 0.74 14.54 -4.74
CA LEU A 348 0.10 15.29 -3.69
C LEU A 348 0.83 16.63 -3.43
N PRO A 349 0.15 17.68 -2.92
CA PRO A 349 -1.25 17.68 -2.50
C PRO A 349 -2.23 17.64 -3.68
N TYR A 350 -3.34 16.95 -3.47
CA TYR A 350 -4.48 17.05 -4.37
C TYR A 350 -5.12 18.44 -4.21
N PHE A 351 -5.57 19.08 -5.29
CA PHE A 351 -6.01 20.48 -5.26
C PHE A 351 -7.40 20.62 -4.64
N PHE A 352 -7.49 20.34 -3.34
CA PHE A 352 -8.72 20.27 -2.55
C PHE A 352 -8.68 21.22 -1.33
N PRO A 353 -9.85 21.60 -0.78
CA PRO A 353 -9.93 22.57 0.32
C PRO A 353 -9.37 22.09 1.66
N ASP A 354 -9.02 20.81 1.79
CA ASP A 354 -8.37 20.24 2.97
C ASP A 354 -6.91 20.71 3.12
N THR A 355 -6.18 20.89 2.02
CA THR A 355 -4.83 21.49 2.02
C THR A 355 -4.85 22.94 1.53
N PHE A 356 -5.67 23.26 0.53
CA PHE A 356 -5.73 24.58 -0.09
C PHE A 356 -6.84 25.43 0.53
N HIS A 357 -6.59 25.94 1.74
CA HIS A 357 -7.46 26.88 2.44
C HIS A 357 -6.64 28.00 3.11
N GLU A 358 -7.31 29.01 3.65
CA GLU A 358 -6.65 30.07 4.42
C GLU A 358 -5.88 29.46 5.62
N GLY A 359 -4.56 29.67 5.67
CA GLY A 359 -3.68 29.08 6.69
C GLY A 359 -3.09 27.70 6.34
N GLY A 360 -3.50 27.11 5.22
CA GLY A 360 -2.87 25.89 4.67
C GLY A 360 -1.48 26.17 4.07
N ASP A 361 -0.63 25.14 4.01
CA ASP A 361 0.73 25.21 3.48
C ASP A 361 0.98 24.11 2.43
N PRO A 362 0.39 24.25 1.22
CA PRO A 362 0.54 23.25 0.15
C PRO A 362 1.99 23.13 -0.34
N VAL A 363 2.80 24.18 -0.20
CA VAL A 363 4.22 24.16 -0.60
C VAL A 363 5.01 23.21 0.28
N LYS A 364 4.82 23.27 1.61
CA LYS A 364 5.49 22.35 2.54
C LYS A 364 5.18 20.89 2.23
N GLU A 365 3.90 20.56 2.01
CA GLU A 365 3.51 19.19 1.66
C GLU A 365 4.17 18.76 0.33
N ALA A 366 4.11 19.61 -0.70
CA ALA A 366 4.71 19.32 -2.00
C ALA A 366 6.24 19.16 -1.95
N LYS A 367 6.92 19.88 -1.05
CA LYS A 367 8.35 19.73 -0.78
C LYS A 367 8.70 18.38 -0.19
N VAL A 368 7.95 17.94 0.82
CA VAL A 368 8.13 16.61 1.44
C VAL A 368 7.89 15.50 0.41
N ASN A 369 6.80 15.60 -0.35
CA ASN A 369 6.42 14.61 -1.35
C ASN A 369 7.43 14.55 -2.51
N TRP A 370 7.91 15.69 -3.00
CA TRP A 370 8.90 15.72 -4.09
C TRP A 370 10.23 15.12 -3.66
N VAL A 371 10.77 15.49 -2.50
CA VAL A 371 12.06 14.98 -2.05
C VAL A 371 12.04 13.46 -1.90
N THR A 372 11.02 12.92 -1.24
CA THR A 372 10.87 11.47 -1.03
C THR A 372 10.65 10.73 -2.35
N ALA A 373 9.74 11.21 -3.20
CA ALA A 373 9.50 10.64 -4.52
C ALA A 373 10.71 10.73 -5.44
N ARG A 374 11.44 11.86 -5.47
CA ARG A 374 12.64 12.05 -6.30
C ARG A 374 13.71 11.01 -5.99
N ARG A 375 13.95 10.73 -4.71
CA ARG A 375 14.89 9.67 -4.29
C ARG A 375 14.50 8.32 -4.89
N ALA A 376 13.21 7.99 -4.87
CA ALA A 376 12.70 6.76 -5.45
C ALA A 376 12.70 6.76 -6.99
N ILE A 377 12.43 7.90 -7.66
CA ILE A 377 12.52 8.06 -9.12
C ILE A 377 13.93 7.72 -9.62
N LEU A 378 14.96 8.15 -8.88
CA LEU A 378 16.35 7.86 -9.20
C LEU A 378 16.73 6.36 -9.04
N ARG A 379 15.88 5.56 -8.39
CA ARG A 379 16.01 4.09 -8.35
C ARG A 379 15.18 3.42 -9.42
N LYS A 380 13.92 3.83 -9.57
CA LYS A 380 13.04 3.32 -10.60
C LYS A 380 12.18 4.48 -11.14
N PRO A 381 12.41 4.95 -12.37
CA PRO A 381 11.70 6.09 -12.91
C PRO A 381 10.24 5.74 -13.23
N ILE A 382 9.38 6.74 -13.12
CA ILE A 382 8.08 6.81 -13.81
C ILE A 382 8.23 7.62 -15.10
N ASP A 383 7.29 7.49 -16.02
CA ASP A 383 7.36 8.15 -17.33
C ASP A 383 6.77 9.55 -17.36
N ARG A 384 5.79 9.80 -16.49
CA ARG A 384 4.99 11.03 -16.50
C ARG A 384 4.67 11.44 -15.07
N ILE A 385 4.49 12.75 -14.86
CA ILE A 385 3.96 13.30 -13.62
C ILE A 385 2.80 14.24 -13.90
N GLY A 386 1.91 14.40 -12.93
CA GLY A 386 0.82 15.35 -13.00
C GLY A 386 0.23 15.63 -11.62
N TYR A 387 -0.76 16.52 -11.61
CA TYR A 387 -1.57 16.84 -10.43
C TYR A 387 -3.05 16.71 -10.78
N GLY A 388 -3.90 16.67 -9.76
CA GLY A 388 -5.35 16.64 -9.95
C GLY A 388 -6.08 17.45 -8.89
N GLY A 389 -7.38 17.67 -9.12
CA GLY A 389 -8.25 18.46 -8.24
C GLY A 389 -8.69 19.76 -8.93
N TYR A 390 -9.09 20.75 -8.13
CA TYR A 390 -9.58 22.03 -8.62
C TYR A 390 -8.42 22.97 -8.94
N LEU A 391 -8.07 23.11 -10.22
CA LEU A 391 -6.99 23.99 -10.68
C LEU A 391 -7.14 25.43 -10.17
N LYS A 392 -8.37 25.94 -10.18
CA LYS A 392 -8.70 27.28 -9.68
C LYS A 392 -8.26 27.47 -8.22
N LEU A 393 -8.43 26.45 -7.39
CA LEU A 393 -8.08 26.50 -5.98
C LEU A 393 -6.55 26.57 -5.79
N ALA A 394 -5.80 25.77 -6.55
CA ALA A 394 -4.34 25.81 -6.52
C ALA A 394 -3.78 27.16 -6.97
N MET A 395 -4.44 27.83 -7.91
CA MET A 395 -4.01 29.15 -8.41
C MET A 395 -4.16 30.29 -7.41
N GLU A 396 -4.90 30.10 -6.32
CA GLU A 396 -4.93 31.05 -5.20
C GLU A 396 -3.59 31.06 -4.42
N PHE A 397 -2.69 30.11 -4.70
CA PHE A 397 -1.40 29.93 -4.04
C PHE A 397 -0.23 30.07 -5.05
N PRO A 398 0.20 31.29 -5.41
CA PRO A 398 1.21 31.50 -6.45
C PRO A 398 2.57 30.83 -6.13
N GLU A 399 3.00 30.83 -4.87
CA GLU A 399 4.24 30.16 -4.45
C GLU A 399 4.20 28.65 -4.72
N PHE A 400 3.02 28.03 -4.61
CA PHE A 400 2.82 26.63 -4.96
C PHE A 400 2.92 26.42 -6.47
N ILE A 401 2.33 27.30 -7.28
CA ILE A 401 2.40 27.22 -8.75
C ILE A 401 3.86 27.33 -9.23
N ASP A 402 4.63 28.26 -8.67
CA ASP A 402 6.05 28.45 -8.98
C ASP A 402 6.89 27.25 -8.55
N TYR A 403 6.58 26.67 -7.40
CA TYR A 403 7.23 25.45 -6.92
C TYR A 403 6.97 24.27 -7.85
N VAL A 404 5.72 24.04 -8.27
CA VAL A 404 5.35 22.97 -9.23
C VAL A 404 6.07 23.15 -10.57
N GLU A 405 6.23 24.39 -11.04
CA GLU A 405 7.01 24.68 -12.25
C GLU A 405 8.47 24.18 -12.12
N SER A 406 9.10 24.39 -10.96
CA SER A 406 10.44 23.87 -10.67
C SER A 406 10.50 22.34 -10.66
N VAL A 407 9.49 21.69 -10.07
CA VAL A 407 9.35 20.22 -10.02
C VAL A 407 9.23 19.64 -11.42
N CYS A 408 8.39 20.22 -12.28
CA CYS A 408 8.22 19.78 -13.67
C CYS A 408 9.53 19.86 -14.46
N ASN A 409 10.30 20.94 -14.29
CA ASN A 409 11.59 21.11 -14.94
C ASN A 409 12.66 20.13 -14.43
N GLU A 410 12.71 19.91 -13.11
CA GLU A 410 13.62 18.93 -12.52
C GLU A 410 13.26 17.52 -12.96
N PHE A 411 11.98 17.12 -12.95
CA PHE A 411 11.51 15.82 -13.42
C PHE A 411 11.96 15.52 -14.86
N ARG A 412 11.77 16.46 -15.78
CA ARG A 412 12.24 16.30 -17.18
C ARG A 412 13.76 16.11 -17.27
N THR A 413 14.50 16.79 -16.40
CA THR A 413 15.97 16.64 -16.30
C THR A 413 16.35 15.26 -15.76
N LEU A 414 15.66 14.77 -14.72
CA LEU A 414 15.85 13.41 -14.20
C LEU A 414 15.56 12.39 -15.31
N TYR A 415 14.38 12.46 -15.91
CA TYR A 415 13.93 11.53 -16.93
C TYR A 415 14.90 11.43 -18.11
N THR A 416 15.40 12.56 -18.60
CA THR A 416 16.38 12.60 -19.70
C THR A 416 17.68 11.87 -19.35
N ASN A 417 18.11 11.89 -18.09
CA ASN A 417 19.36 11.26 -17.66
C ASN A 417 19.21 9.78 -17.29
N ILE A 418 18.04 9.36 -16.80
CA ILE A 418 17.86 8.05 -16.15
C ILE A 418 16.92 7.10 -16.90
N LYS A 419 16.17 7.57 -17.91
CA LYS A 419 15.29 6.70 -18.70
C LYS A 419 16.11 5.62 -19.41
N GLY A 420 15.65 4.38 -19.34
CA GLY A 420 16.21 3.26 -20.09
C GLY A 420 17.55 2.76 -19.59
N THR A 421 17.95 3.11 -18.35
CA THR A 421 19.16 2.59 -17.71
C THR A 421 18.85 1.88 -16.40
N THR A 422 19.89 1.31 -15.79
CA THR A 422 19.81 0.61 -14.50
C THR A 422 20.65 1.38 -13.49
N PRO A 423 20.08 1.78 -12.33
CA PRO A 423 20.90 2.35 -11.27
C PRO A 423 21.87 1.29 -10.73
N TYR A 424 22.98 1.74 -10.18
CA TYR A 424 23.84 0.92 -9.35
C TYR A 424 23.13 0.57 -8.03
N CYS A 425 23.13 -0.71 -7.71
CA CYS A 425 22.69 -1.23 -6.42
C CYS A 425 23.89 -1.94 -5.77
N ILE A 426 24.20 -1.59 -4.52
CA ILE A 426 25.34 -2.17 -3.80
C ILE A 426 25.03 -3.60 -3.30
N LYS A 427 23.77 -3.85 -2.90
CA LYS A 427 23.28 -5.14 -2.40
C LYS A 427 21.88 -5.42 -2.90
N LYS A 428 21.52 -6.71 -2.88
CA LYS A 428 20.14 -7.20 -3.01
C LYS A 428 19.57 -7.51 -1.64
N VAL A 429 18.41 -6.91 -1.35
CA VAL A 429 17.73 -7.06 -0.06
C VAL A 429 16.32 -7.59 -0.29
N ALA A 430 15.84 -8.46 0.61
CA ALA A 430 14.50 -9.03 0.52
C ALA A 430 13.68 -8.73 1.77
N VAL A 431 12.49 -8.16 1.59
CA VAL A 431 11.50 -7.99 2.66
C VAL A 431 10.62 -9.24 2.70
N LEU A 432 10.70 -10.00 3.79
CA LEU A 432 9.97 -11.24 4.03
C LEU A 432 8.72 -11.00 4.90
N ASN A 433 7.55 -11.40 4.38
CA ASN A 433 6.25 -11.37 5.07
C ASN A 433 5.28 -12.40 4.45
N CYS A 434 4.01 -12.44 4.86
CA CYS A 434 3.01 -13.38 4.32
C CYS A 434 2.51 -13.06 2.90
N TRP A 435 2.71 -11.84 2.41
CA TRP A 435 2.18 -11.36 1.13
C TRP A 435 3.20 -11.38 0.00
N GLY A 436 4.48 -11.19 0.33
CA GLY A 436 5.57 -11.07 -0.63
C GLY A 436 5.30 -10.03 -1.71
N LYS A 437 5.59 -10.40 -2.96
CA LYS A 437 5.50 -9.52 -4.13
C LYS A 437 4.11 -8.90 -4.33
N MET A 438 3.03 -9.60 -3.96
CA MET A 438 1.65 -9.13 -4.16
C MET A 438 1.37 -7.79 -3.43
N ARG A 439 2.12 -7.46 -2.39
CA ARG A 439 2.01 -6.21 -1.62
C ARG A 439 3.30 -5.39 -1.62
N ALA A 440 4.17 -5.60 -2.63
CA ALA A 440 5.42 -4.86 -2.76
C ALA A 440 5.20 -3.35 -2.61
N TRP A 441 6.01 -2.69 -1.79
CA TRP A 441 5.92 -1.25 -1.44
C TRP A 441 4.68 -0.80 -0.68
N GLY A 442 3.69 -1.68 -0.53
CA GLY A 442 2.44 -1.48 0.18
C GLY A 442 2.46 -1.88 1.65
N ASN A 443 3.60 -2.36 2.15
CA ASN A 443 3.71 -2.90 3.50
C ASN A 443 3.37 -1.85 4.56
N HIS A 444 2.61 -2.28 5.57
CA HIS A 444 2.12 -1.46 6.68
C HIS A 444 1.16 -0.33 6.29
N MET A 445 0.66 -0.33 5.05
CA MET A 445 -0.34 0.64 4.60
C MET A 445 -1.75 0.16 4.95
N VAL A 446 -2.54 1.03 5.58
CA VAL A 446 -3.96 0.80 5.88
C VAL A 446 -4.78 1.74 5.00
N HIS A 447 -4.60 3.04 5.18
CA HIS A 447 -5.03 4.07 4.25
C HIS A 447 -3.85 4.47 3.36
N HIS A 448 -4.12 4.74 2.08
CA HIS A 448 -3.08 5.12 1.13
C HIS A 448 -2.28 6.34 1.61
N ALA A 449 -0.96 6.19 1.71
CA ALA A 449 0.00 7.23 2.14
C ALA A 449 -0.24 7.83 3.55
N ILE A 450 -1.12 7.27 4.36
CA ILE A 450 -1.37 7.73 5.73
C ILE A 450 -0.88 6.65 6.70
N TYR A 451 0.05 7.05 7.56
CA TYR A 451 0.62 6.19 8.58
C TYR A 451 0.19 6.66 9.96
N TYR A 452 0.00 5.70 10.85
CA TYR A 452 -0.47 5.90 12.21
C TYR A 452 0.68 5.72 13.19
N LYS A 453 0.46 6.18 14.42
CA LYS A 453 1.38 5.97 15.54
C LYS A 453 1.84 4.50 15.64
N GLN A 454 0.94 3.55 15.36
CA GLN A 454 1.19 2.12 15.50
C GLN A 454 2.09 1.53 14.40
N ASN A 455 2.26 2.20 13.25
CA ASN A 455 2.94 1.59 12.11
C ASN A 455 4.00 2.46 11.41
N TYR A 456 4.11 3.76 11.76
CA TYR A 456 5.09 4.63 11.12
C TYR A 456 6.54 4.18 11.37
N SER A 457 6.82 3.51 12.49
CA SER A 457 8.14 2.91 12.80
C SER A 457 8.51 1.73 11.89
N TYR A 458 7.54 1.15 11.18
CA TYR A 458 7.74 0.04 10.24
C TYR A 458 7.68 0.52 8.79
N ALA A 459 6.67 1.33 8.47
CA ALA A 459 6.57 2.00 7.17
C ALA A 459 7.83 2.84 6.86
N GLY A 460 8.49 3.38 7.89
CA GLY A 460 9.75 4.09 7.75
C GLY A 460 10.90 3.26 7.15
N VAL A 461 10.92 1.94 7.38
CA VAL A 461 11.90 1.02 6.75
C VAL A 461 11.63 0.93 5.26
N ILE A 462 10.37 0.78 4.86
CA ILE A 462 9.95 0.66 3.45
C ILE A 462 10.24 1.98 2.72
N GLU A 463 9.97 3.12 3.35
CA GLU A 463 10.27 4.45 2.81
C GLU A 463 11.77 4.68 2.65
N ALA A 464 12.59 4.26 3.63
CA ALA A 464 14.05 4.33 3.54
C ALA A 464 14.58 3.51 2.36
N LEU A 465 14.08 2.27 2.19
CA LEU A 465 14.44 1.37 1.10
C LEU A 465 14.04 1.93 -0.28
N SER A 466 12.93 2.68 -0.37
CA SER A 466 12.37 3.13 -1.66
C SER A 466 13.35 3.95 -2.53
N GLY A 467 14.22 4.73 -1.88
CA GLY A 467 15.22 5.60 -2.51
C GLY A 467 16.68 5.19 -2.27
N ALA A 468 16.93 4.10 -1.54
CA ALA A 468 18.28 3.61 -1.25
C ALA A 468 18.86 2.81 -2.45
N PRO A 469 20.20 2.74 -2.62
CA PRO A 469 20.85 2.04 -3.73
C PRO A 469 20.86 0.51 -3.49
N PHE A 470 19.71 -0.10 -3.26
CA PHE A 470 19.54 -1.54 -3.08
C PHE A 470 18.61 -2.12 -4.14
N ASP A 471 18.85 -3.34 -4.59
CA ASP A 471 17.88 -4.13 -5.36
C ASP A 471 16.91 -4.75 -4.34
N VAL A 472 15.73 -4.14 -4.20
CA VAL A 472 14.74 -4.53 -3.19
C VAL A 472 13.77 -5.55 -3.79
N ARG A 473 13.64 -6.69 -3.11
CA ARG A 473 12.69 -7.76 -3.41
C ARG A 473 11.69 -7.90 -2.27
N PHE A 474 10.49 -8.37 -2.60
CA PHE A 474 9.48 -8.74 -1.61
C PHE A 474 9.17 -10.21 -1.81
N ILE A 475 9.42 -11.01 -0.78
CA ILE A 475 9.27 -12.47 -0.82
C ILE A 475 8.28 -12.91 0.25
N SER A 476 7.58 -13.99 -0.03
CA SER A 476 6.62 -14.58 0.90
C SER A 476 7.19 -15.79 1.66
N PHE A 477 6.58 -16.14 2.78
CA PHE A 477 6.85 -17.43 3.44
C PHE A 477 6.54 -18.62 2.53
N ASP A 478 5.52 -18.50 1.68
CA ASP A 478 5.19 -19.53 0.69
C ASP A 478 6.30 -19.66 -0.37
N ASP A 479 6.90 -18.55 -0.81
CA ASP A 479 8.02 -18.56 -1.77
C ASP A 479 9.21 -19.38 -1.22
N ILE A 480 9.52 -19.21 0.07
CA ILE A 480 10.57 -19.97 0.74
C ILE A 480 10.17 -21.44 0.91
N ARG A 481 8.93 -21.70 1.32
CA ARG A 481 8.43 -23.08 1.52
C ARG A 481 8.46 -23.88 0.21
N GLU A 482 8.09 -23.25 -0.90
CA GLU A 482 8.09 -23.85 -2.23
C GLU A 482 9.51 -23.97 -2.80
N ASN A 483 10.35 -22.96 -2.60
CA ASN A 483 11.71 -22.92 -3.13
C ASN A 483 12.69 -22.18 -2.21
N PRO A 484 13.33 -22.88 -1.25
CA PRO A 484 14.30 -22.27 -0.35
C PRO A 484 15.51 -21.62 -1.04
N ALA A 485 15.85 -22.05 -2.28
CA ALA A 485 16.95 -21.49 -3.05
C ALA A 485 16.70 -20.05 -3.54
N ILE A 486 15.50 -19.50 -3.34
CA ILE A 486 15.24 -18.08 -3.58
C ILE A 486 16.17 -17.18 -2.75
N LEU A 487 16.68 -17.68 -1.62
CA LEU A 487 17.61 -16.98 -0.72
C LEU A 487 19.05 -16.92 -1.25
N ASP A 488 19.44 -17.76 -2.23
CA ASP A 488 20.83 -17.88 -2.69
C ASP A 488 21.34 -16.61 -3.41
N ASP A 489 20.43 -15.79 -3.93
CA ASP A 489 20.73 -14.56 -4.68
C ASP A 489 20.43 -13.28 -3.87
N ILE A 490 20.14 -13.42 -2.57
CA ILE A 490 19.83 -12.33 -1.64
C ILE A 490 21.04 -12.11 -0.73
N ASP A 491 21.41 -10.85 -0.47
CA ASP A 491 22.46 -10.53 0.50
C ASP A 491 21.89 -10.39 1.92
N VAL A 492 20.72 -9.75 2.04
CA VAL A 492 20.09 -9.46 3.35
C VAL A 492 18.58 -9.70 3.31
N VAL A 493 18.05 -10.40 4.31
CA VAL A 493 16.60 -10.57 4.55
C VAL A 493 16.13 -9.65 5.68
N LEU A 494 15.03 -8.94 5.47
CA LEU A 494 14.38 -8.08 6.45
C LEU A 494 13.02 -8.68 6.86
N ASN A 495 12.75 -8.73 8.16
CA ASN A 495 11.43 -9.07 8.71
C ASN A 495 10.99 -7.98 9.69
N ILE A 496 9.84 -7.35 9.43
CA ILE A 496 9.51 -6.02 9.95
C ILE A 496 8.06 -6.04 10.45
N GLY A 497 7.81 -5.68 11.72
CA GLY A 497 6.45 -5.43 12.23
C GLY A 497 6.21 -5.91 13.66
N ASP A 498 4.93 -5.99 14.03
CA ASP A 498 4.47 -6.54 15.31
C ASP A 498 4.30 -8.06 15.26
N ALA A 499 4.40 -8.70 16.42
CA ALA A 499 4.27 -10.14 16.55
C ALA A 499 2.92 -10.68 16.04
N ASP A 500 2.94 -11.89 15.50
CA ASP A 500 1.75 -12.59 15.00
C ASP A 500 0.90 -11.81 13.98
N THR A 501 1.53 -10.86 13.26
CA THR A 501 0.93 -10.19 12.10
C THR A 501 1.44 -10.82 10.80
N ALA A 502 0.73 -10.56 9.69
CA ALA A 502 1.18 -10.97 8.36
C ALA A 502 2.54 -10.39 7.95
N TYR A 503 2.97 -9.29 8.58
CA TYR A 503 4.25 -8.66 8.26
C TYR A 503 5.44 -9.36 8.93
N THR A 504 5.23 -9.93 10.13
CA THR A 504 6.26 -10.71 10.84
C THR A 504 6.15 -12.19 10.53
N GLY A 505 4.94 -12.76 10.43
CA GLY A 505 4.70 -14.11 9.93
C GLY A 505 3.95 -15.05 10.88
N GLY A 506 3.94 -14.77 12.18
CA GLY A 506 3.29 -15.61 13.20
C GLY A 506 3.64 -17.10 13.11
N ASP A 507 2.63 -17.95 13.00
CA ASP A 507 2.76 -19.41 12.99
C ASP A 507 3.65 -19.98 11.86
N ASN A 508 3.92 -19.21 10.80
CA ASN A 508 4.90 -19.59 9.76
C ASN A 508 6.30 -19.85 10.36
N TRP A 509 6.63 -19.27 11.51
CA TRP A 509 7.89 -19.52 12.21
C TRP A 509 7.93 -20.85 12.99
N THR A 510 6.86 -21.64 12.95
CA THR A 510 6.85 -23.04 13.43
C THR A 510 7.21 -24.04 12.32
N ASP A 511 7.21 -23.61 11.07
CA ASP A 511 7.55 -24.44 9.92
C ASP A 511 9.07 -24.66 9.84
N GLU A 512 9.48 -25.92 10.02
CA GLU A 512 10.88 -26.34 9.94
C GLU A 512 11.55 -25.86 8.64
N THR A 513 10.84 -25.94 7.52
CA THR A 513 11.37 -25.59 6.19
C THR A 513 11.81 -24.13 6.16
N ILE A 514 10.98 -23.24 6.70
CA ILE A 514 11.23 -21.80 6.73
C ILE A 514 12.35 -21.47 7.71
N VAL A 515 12.24 -21.94 8.96
CA VAL A 515 13.20 -21.63 10.02
C VAL A 515 14.60 -22.12 9.66
N THR A 516 14.70 -23.34 9.13
CA THR A 516 16.00 -23.92 8.74
C THR A 516 16.57 -23.28 7.48
N ALA A 517 15.74 -22.88 6.51
CA ALA A 517 16.19 -22.14 5.33
C ALA A 517 16.81 -20.79 5.73
N ILE A 518 16.13 -20.00 6.57
CA ILE A 518 16.66 -18.72 7.06
C ILE A 518 17.91 -18.91 7.92
N LYS A 519 17.92 -19.88 8.85
CA LYS A 519 19.12 -20.19 9.65
C LYS A 519 20.30 -20.58 8.78
N LYS A 520 20.08 -21.43 7.77
CA LYS A 520 21.13 -21.85 6.82
C LYS A 520 21.64 -20.68 5.98
N PHE A 521 20.73 -19.82 5.53
CA PHE A 521 21.07 -18.59 4.80
C PHE A 521 22.00 -17.70 5.62
N VAL A 522 21.62 -17.38 6.87
CA VAL A 522 22.47 -16.58 7.77
C VAL A 522 23.79 -17.29 8.08
N TYR A 523 23.73 -18.58 8.45
CA TYR A 523 24.94 -19.34 8.80
C TYR A 523 25.99 -19.35 7.69
N ASN A 524 25.58 -19.30 6.43
CA ASN A 524 26.46 -19.32 5.26
C ASN A 524 26.86 -17.92 4.76
N GLY A 525 26.61 -16.86 5.52
CA GLY A 525 27.08 -15.51 5.20
C GLY A 525 25.98 -14.49 4.85
N GLY A 526 24.71 -14.90 4.83
CA GLY A 526 23.59 -13.98 4.62
C GLY A 526 23.36 -13.05 5.82
N GLY A 527 22.87 -11.83 5.56
CA GLY A 527 22.45 -10.88 6.58
C GLY A 527 20.98 -11.04 6.96
N PHE A 528 20.64 -10.93 8.24
CA PHE A 528 19.23 -10.85 8.69
C PHE A 528 18.99 -9.61 9.54
N ILE A 529 18.03 -8.78 9.15
CA ILE A 529 17.63 -7.60 9.92
C ILE A 529 16.20 -7.77 10.40
N GLY A 530 16.05 -7.81 11.72
CA GLY A 530 14.74 -7.85 12.37
C GLY A 530 14.34 -6.49 12.90
N VAL A 531 13.14 -6.00 12.57
CA VAL A 531 12.64 -4.71 13.04
C VAL A 531 11.32 -4.87 13.81
N GLY A 532 11.26 -4.37 15.05
CA GLY A 532 10.10 -4.51 15.92
C GLY A 532 10.08 -5.86 16.63
N GLU A 533 9.19 -6.75 16.20
CA GLU A 533 9.03 -8.11 16.75
C GLU A 533 9.27 -9.16 15.65
N PRO A 534 10.50 -9.22 15.12
CA PRO A 534 10.85 -10.12 14.02
C PRO A 534 10.81 -11.58 14.46
N ALA A 535 10.42 -12.45 13.54
CA ALA A 535 10.33 -13.89 13.79
C ALA A 535 9.51 -14.26 15.03
N ALA A 536 8.53 -13.43 15.39
CA ALA A 536 7.80 -13.57 16.63
C ALA A 536 6.60 -14.51 16.51
N HIS A 537 6.65 -15.56 17.31
CA HIS A 537 5.54 -16.47 17.62
C HIS A 537 5.94 -17.27 18.86
N GLN A 538 5.12 -17.30 19.90
CA GLN A 538 5.47 -18.05 21.11
C GLN A 538 5.44 -19.56 20.86
N TYR A 539 6.61 -20.19 20.74
CA TYR A 539 6.72 -21.61 20.39
C TYR A 539 8.03 -22.21 20.92
N GLU A 540 7.95 -23.46 21.42
CA GLU A 540 9.09 -24.28 21.90
C GLU A 540 10.12 -23.53 22.78
N GLY A 541 9.63 -22.65 23.67
CA GLY A 541 10.45 -21.95 24.66
C GLY A 541 11.01 -20.58 24.23
N HIS A 542 10.76 -20.15 22.99
CA HIS A 542 11.16 -18.83 22.48
C HIS A 542 9.96 -18.02 22.02
N PHE A 543 10.07 -16.69 22.09
CA PHE A 543 9.10 -15.79 21.46
C PHE A 543 9.61 -15.37 20.08
N PHE A 544 10.83 -14.87 19.99
CA PHE A 544 11.52 -14.75 18.71
C PHE A 544 12.11 -16.11 18.31
N GLN A 545 11.57 -16.74 17.28
CA GLN A 545 12.03 -18.06 16.82
C GLN A 545 13.46 -18.05 16.26
N LEU A 546 13.98 -16.86 15.97
CA LEU A 546 15.38 -16.60 15.62
C LEU A 546 16.18 -15.93 16.75
N ALA A 547 15.73 -15.99 18.01
CA ALA A 547 16.39 -15.32 19.14
C ALA A 547 17.89 -15.64 19.26
N THR A 548 18.25 -16.92 19.17
CA THR A 548 19.65 -17.38 19.25
C THR A 548 20.50 -16.99 18.04
N VAL A 549 19.86 -16.61 16.94
CA VAL A 549 20.51 -16.14 15.71
C VAL A 549 20.69 -14.62 15.77
N MET A 550 19.63 -13.89 16.15
CA MET A 550 19.64 -12.44 16.30
C MET A 550 20.35 -11.94 17.56
N GLY A 551 20.51 -12.78 18.58
CA GLY A 551 21.07 -12.41 19.87
C GLY A 551 20.12 -11.65 20.79
N VAL A 552 18.85 -11.50 20.43
CA VAL A 552 17.85 -10.79 21.25
C VAL A 552 16.59 -11.62 21.43
N GLU A 553 15.87 -11.36 22.50
CA GLU A 553 14.60 -11.99 22.83
C GLU A 553 13.68 -10.97 23.50
N LYS A 554 12.37 -11.23 23.51
CA LYS A 554 11.38 -10.44 24.23
C LYS A 554 10.91 -11.16 25.49
N GLU A 555 10.91 -10.46 26.62
CA GLU A 555 10.25 -10.94 27.83
C GLU A 555 8.73 -10.82 27.69
N THR A 556 8.03 -11.96 27.77
CA THR A 556 6.57 -12.08 27.62
C THR A 556 5.85 -12.43 28.94
N GLY A 557 6.58 -12.46 30.06
CA GLY A 557 6.11 -12.84 31.39
C GLY A 557 6.56 -14.24 31.83
N PHE A 558 7.21 -15.00 30.94
CA PHE A 558 7.62 -16.38 31.19
C PHE A 558 9.03 -16.53 31.76
N THR A 559 9.88 -15.50 31.68
CA THR A 559 11.29 -15.60 32.13
C THR A 559 11.66 -14.55 33.18
N LEU A 560 10.68 -14.01 33.90
CA LEU A 560 10.90 -13.01 34.96
C LEU A 560 11.75 -13.55 36.13
N ASN A 561 11.82 -14.87 36.30
CA ASN A 561 12.68 -15.56 37.27
C ASN A 561 14.12 -15.76 36.77
N MET A 562 14.46 -15.27 35.58
CA MET A 562 15.80 -15.28 35.01
C MET A 562 16.32 -13.84 34.90
N ASP A 563 17.36 -13.53 35.66
CA ASP A 563 18.05 -12.24 35.55
C ASP A 563 18.65 -12.05 34.15
N LYS A 564 18.55 -10.81 33.64
CA LYS A 564 19.14 -10.40 32.37
C LYS A 564 20.35 -9.52 32.69
N TYR A 565 21.53 -9.89 32.22
CA TYR A 565 22.80 -9.25 32.64
C TYR A 565 23.51 -8.45 31.54
N ASN A 566 23.26 -8.75 30.26
CA ASN A 566 23.90 -8.08 29.13
C ASN A 566 23.22 -6.72 28.85
N TRP A 567 23.86 -5.62 29.26
CA TRP A 567 23.31 -4.24 29.16
C TRP A 567 24.34 -3.18 28.75
N GLU A 568 25.60 -3.56 28.53
CA GLU A 568 26.66 -2.61 28.19
C GLU A 568 26.52 -2.18 26.72
N GLU A 569 26.50 -0.86 26.47
CA GLU A 569 26.48 -0.32 25.11
C GLU A 569 27.90 -0.27 24.53
N HIS A 570 28.02 -0.58 23.25
CA HIS A 570 29.27 -0.54 22.50
C HIS A 570 29.17 0.36 21.28
N GLU A 571 30.24 1.12 21.01
CA GLU A 571 30.39 1.84 19.73
C GLU A 571 30.39 0.85 18.56
N HIS A 572 29.77 1.23 17.45
CA HIS A 572 29.58 0.33 16.32
C HIS A 572 29.55 1.06 14.98
N PHE A 573 29.98 0.36 13.91
CA PHE A 573 29.97 0.84 12.53
C PHE A 573 28.62 1.40 12.08
N ILE A 574 27.52 0.78 12.55
CA ILE A 574 26.16 1.14 12.18
C ILE A 574 25.80 2.58 12.60
N THR A 575 26.33 3.04 13.73
CA THR A 575 25.97 4.32 14.34
C THR A 575 27.01 5.43 14.13
N GLU A 576 28.05 5.21 13.30
CA GLU A 576 29.12 6.20 13.08
C GLU A 576 28.63 7.54 12.53
N ASP A 577 27.55 7.54 11.75
CA ASP A 577 26.96 8.78 11.21
C ASP A 577 25.87 9.38 12.12
N CYS A 578 25.52 8.70 13.22
CA CYS A 578 24.51 9.17 14.16
C CYS A 578 25.16 10.15 15.15
N LYS A 579 24.79 11.42 15.07
CA LYS A 579 25.41 12.49 15.88
C LYS A 579 24.62 12.84 17.14
N GLY A 580 23.38 12.37 17.23
CA GLY A 580 22.47 12.68 18.33
C GLY A 580 21.73 11.44 18.83
N GLU A 581 20.59 11.68 19.48
CA GLU A 581 19.67 10.62 19.87
C GLU A 581 19.05 10.00 18.61
N ILE A 582 19.10 8.67 18.53
CA ILE A 582 18.48 7.91 17.44
C ILE A 582 16.99 7.80 17.74
N ASP A 583 16.15 8.22 16.79
CA ASP A 583 14.70 8.06 16.88
C ASP A 583 14.29 6.64 16.46
N PHE A 584 13.97 5.79 17.45
CA PHE A 584 13.43 4.44 17.22
C PHE A 584 11.89 4.41 17.07
N GLY A 585 11.25 5.58 17.03
CA GLY A 585 9.80 5.71 16.95
C GLY A 585 9.10 5.16 18.18
N GLU A 586 8.11 4.28 17.99
CA GLU A 586 7.44 3.60 19.12
C GLU A 586 8.37 2.64 19.87
N GLY A 587 9.46 2.20 19.23
CA GLY A 587 10.40 1.23 19.76
C GLY A 587 9.72 -0.07 20.21
N LYS A 588 10.41 -0.81 21.06
CA LYS A 588 9.89 -2.03 21.68
C LYS A 588 10.35 -2.16 23.12
N LYS A 589 9.38 -2.52 23.94
CA LYS A 589 9.56 -2.75 25.36
C LYS A 589 9.98 -4.17 25.64
N SER A 590 10.68 -4.34 26.76
CA SER A 590 11.01 -5.67 27.31
C SER A 590 11.88 -6.53 26.40
N ILE A 591 12.64 -5.91 25.49
CA ILE A 591 13.62 -6.58 24.66
C ILE A 591 14.95 -6.63 25.41
N PHE A 592 15.54 -7.82 25.49
CA PHE A 592 16.82 -8.03 26.14
C PHE A 592 17.77 -8.79 25.23
N ALA A 593 19.07 -8.57 25.44
CA ALA A 593 20.11 -9.27 24.69
C ALA A 593 20.49 -10.59 25.40
N LEU A 594 20.77 -11.61 24.60
CA LEU A 594 21.37 -12.86 25.05
C LEU A 594 22.87 -12.68 25.27
N ASP A 595 23.47 -13.57 26.06
CA ASP A 595 24.92 -13.58 26.30
C ASP A 595 25.70 -13.66 24.98
N GLY A 596 26.72 -12.82 24.85
CA GLY A 596 27.57 -12.74 23.64
C GLY A 596 27.08 -11.75 22.57
N THR A 597 25.86 -11.22 22.70
CA THR A 597 25.31 -10.22 21.77
C THR A 597 25.89 -8.84 22.05
N THR A 598 26.23 -8.08 21.01
CA THR A 598 26.67 -6.69 21.16
C THR A 598 25.47 -5.76 21.16
N ILE A 599 25.21 -5.11 22.29
CA ILE A 599 24.23 -4.02 22.36
C ILE A 599 24.90 -2.76 21.83
N VAL A 600 24.31 -2.17 20.80
CA VAL A 600 24.74 -0.87 20.27
C VAL A 600 23.98 0.25 20.96
N LYS A 601 22.68 0.05 21.21
CA LYS A 601 21.85 1.01 21.93
C LYS A 601 20.78 0.34 22.76
N GLN A 602 20.59 0.82 23.99
CA GLN A 602 19.46 0.52 24.85
C GLN A 602 18.91 1.80 25.49
N ILE A 603 17.64 1.77 25.87
CA ILE A 603 17.00 2.84 26.64
C ILE A 603 16.30 2.18 27.82
N ASP A 604 16.60 2.61 29.04
CA ASP A 604 15.99 2.10 30.27
C ASP A 604 16.00 0.55 30.40
N LYS A 605 17.10 -0.09 29.98
CA LYS A 605 17.25 -1.56 29.90
C LYS A 605 16.25 -2.23 28.95
N GLU A 606 15.98 -1.57 27.84
CA GLU A 606 15.29 -2.13 26.70
C GLU A 606 16.18 -1.96 25.48
N VAL A 607 16.58 -3.07 24.86
CA VAL A 607 17.46 -3.05 23.69
C VAL A 607 16.73 -2.40 22.52
N GLN A 608 17.35 -1.36 21.95
CA GLN A 608 16.83 -0.64 20.78
C GLN A 608 17.59 -0.99 19.49
N LEU A 609 18.89 -1.25 19.61
CA LEU A 609 19.76 -1.69 18.52
C LEU A 609 20.78 -2.70 19.06
N ALA A 610 20.84 -3.87 18.45
CA ALA A 610 21.82 -4.90 18.79
C ALA A 610 22.28 -5.65 17.55
N VAL A 611 23.46 -6.23 17.65
CA VAL A 611 24.06 -7.03 16.59
C VAL A 611 24.60 -8.35 17.12
N ASN A 612 24.55 -9.38 16.28
CA ASN A 612 25.06 -10.71 16.61
C ASN A 612 25.66 -11.40 15.37
N GLU A 613 26.65 -12.26 15.59
CA GLU A 613 27.21 -13.12 14.54
C GLU A 613 26.68 -14.55 14.69
N PHE A 614 26.36 -15.20 13.57
CA PHE A 614 25.89 -16.57 13.55
C PHE A 614 26.49 -17.33 12.35
N GLY A 615 27.46 -18.21 12.62
CA GLY A 615 28.22 -18.86 11.57
C GLY A 615 29.10 -17.86 10.83
N GLN A 616 28.90 -17.72 9.52
CA GLN A 616 29.58 -16.75 8.67
C GLN A 616 28.77 -15.48 8.41
N GLY A 617 27.53 -15.41 8.88
CA GLY A 617 26.66 -14.24 8.67
C GLY A 617 26.39 -13.45 9.93
N ARG A 618 25.57 -12.41 9.77
CA ARG A 618 25.34 -11.37 10.77
C ARG A 618 23.88 -11.00 10.88
N CYS A 619 23.47 -10.68 12.10
CA CYS A 619 22.13 -10.23 12.39
C CYS A 619 22.13 -8.86 13.04
N VAL A 620 21.15 -8.05 12.67
CA VAL A 620 20.87 -6.75 13.29
C VAL A 620 19.44 -6.76 13.81
N TYR A 621 19.25 -6.35 15.04
CA TYR A 621 17.94 -6.08 15.61
C TYR A 621 17.75 -4.58 15.79
N ILE A 622 16.60 -4.06 15.36
CA ILE A 622 16.19 -2.65 15.52
C ILE A 622 14.79 -2.63 16.12
N SER A 623 14.55 -1.89 17.20
CA SER A 623 13.22 -1.87 17.84
C SER A 623 12.15 -1.14 17.03
N GLY A 624 12.54 -0.15 16.23
CA GLY A 624 11.68 0.59 15.31
C GLY A 624 12.51 1.59 14.51
N LEU A 625 12.06 1.96 13.31
CA LEU A 625 12.85 2.80 12.40
C LEU A 625 11.93 3.74 11.59
N PRO A 626 11.44 4.84 12.20
CA PRO A 626 10.73 5.86 11.46
C PRO A 626 11.62 6.50 10.38
N TYR A 627 11.01 6.92 9.27
CA TYR A 627 11.79 7.49 8.18
C TYR A 627 12.35 8.87 8.53
N SER A 628 13.66 9.00 8.41
CA SER A 628 14.42 10.25 8.37
C SER A 628 15.69 10.01 7.56
N PHE A 629 16.41 11.05 7.15
CA PHE A 629 17.69 10.85 6.46
C PHE A 629 18.72 10.13 7.33
N GLU A 630 18.74 10.43 8.63
CA GLU A 630 19.61 9.76 9.61
C GLU A 630 19.25 8.28 9.78
N ASN A 631 17.96 7.95 9.94
CA ASN A 631 17.53 6.56 10.05
C ASN A 631 17.67 5.79 8.72
N SER A 632 17.53 6.46 7.58
CA SER A 632 17.86 5.88 6.28
C SER A 632 19.34 5.53 6.18
N ARG A 633 20.23 6.35 6.75
CA ARG A 633 21.68 6.05 6.85
C ARG A 633 21.97 4.92 7.83
N LEU A 634 21.26 4.88 8.96
CA LEU A 634 21.38 3.79 9.94
C LEU A 634 20.98 2.44 9.33
N LEU A 635 19.86 2.38 8.59
CA LEU A 635 19.45 1.18 7.86
C LEU A 635 20.46 0.81 6.77
N TYR A 636 20.94 1.80 6.01
CA TYR A 636 21.97 1.58 4.99
C TYR A 636 23.20 0.90 5.59
N ARG A 637 23.75 1.45 6.68
CA ARG A 637 24.91 0.86 7.37
C ARG A 637 24.60 -0.49 8.01
N SER A 638 23.37 -0.70 8.49
CA SER A 638 22.92 -2.00 9.01
C SER A 638 22.96 -3.07 7.93
N ILE A 639 22.47 -2.76 6.72
CA ILE A 639 22.51 -3.67 5.56
C ILE A 639 23.96 -3.97 5.19
N ILE A 640 24.79 -2.94 5.01
CA ILE A 640 26.22 -3.09 4.66
C ILE A 640 26.94 -3.99 5.67
N TRP A 641 26.80 -3.70 6.97
CA TRP A 641 27.45 -4.48 8.02
C TRP A 641 26.95 -5.93 8.09
N SER A 642 25.64 -6.13 7.98
CA SER A 642 25.04 -7.48 8.02
C SER A 642 25.43 -8.35 6.82
N SER A 643 25.86 -7.72 5.72
CA SER A 643 26.34 -8.37 4.50
C SER A 643 27.87 -8.44 4.39
N HIS A 644 28.62 -8.11 5.45
CA HIS A 644 30.09 -8.09 5.47
C HIS A 644 30.74 -7.18 4.41
N ASP A 645 30.12 -6.03 4.12
CA ASP A 645 30.51 -5.15 3.00
C ASP A 645 31.05 -3.79 3.46
N GLU A 646 31.52 -3.69 4.72
CA GLU A 646 31.98 -2.41 5.29
C GLU A 646 33.10 -1.75 4.48
N GLU A 647 33.97 -2.54 3.85
CA GLU A 647 35.06 -2.06 3.00
C GLU A 647 34.56 -1.31 1.75
N ASP A 648 33.35 -1.61 1.29
CA ASP A 648 32.73 -1.08 0.08
C ASP A 648 31.75 0.08 0.36
N LEU A 649 31.64 0.52 1.62
CA LEU A 649 30.78 1.64 2.04
C LEU A 649 30.99 2.88 1.16
N HIS A 650 32.24 3.20 0.83
CA HIS A 650 32.63 4.39 0.10
C HIS A 650 32.58 4.24 -1.44
N LYS A 651 31.68 3.40 -1.96
CA LYS A 651 31.39 3.32 -3.41
C LYS A 651 30.08 4.04 -3.71
N TRP A 652 30.15 5.12 -4.50
CA TRP A 652 28.99 5.97 -4.81
C TRP A 652 28.28 6.46 -3.54
N PHE A 653 29.03 7.10 -2.67
CA PHE A 653 28.61 7.42 -1.31
C PHE A 653 28.81 8.91 -0.98
N SER A 654 28.07 9.39 0.01
CA SER A 654 28.21 10.74 0.55
C SER A 654 28.40 10.68 2.06
N THR A 655 29.37 11.43 2.59
CA THR A 655 29.59 11.54 4.05
C THR A 655 28.49 12.27 4.80
N ASN A 656 27.54 12.90 4.10
CA ASN A 656 26.42 13.61 4.71
C ASN A 656 25.12 12.85 4.40
N TYR A 657 24.41 12.38 5.42
CA TYR A 657 23.17 11.62 5.23
C TYR A 657 22.04 12.42 4.56
N ASN A 658 22.12 13.75 4.55
CA ASN A 658 21.20 14.63 3.82
C ASN A 658 21.47 14.65 2.30
N VAL A 659 22.60 14.10 1.85
CA VAL A 659 23.03 14.09 0.46
C VAL A 659 23.16 12.64 -0.01
N GLU A 660 22.63 12.35 -1.20
CA GLU A 660 22.71 11.02 -1.79
C GLU A 660 23.43 11.03 -3.13
N VAL A 661 24.08 9.92 -3.44
CA VAL A 661 24.73 9.67 -4.73
C VAL A 661 23.97 8.56 -5.46
N HIS A 662 23.66 8.82 -6.71
CA HIS A 662 22.92 7.88 -7.57
C HIS A 662 23.73 7.70 -8.85
N ALA A 663 24.22 6.47 -9.08
CA ALA A 663 25.10 6.17 -10.20
C ALA A 663 24.41 5.27 -11.23
N TYR A 664 24.67 5.52 -12.51
CA TYR A 664 24.15 4.80 -13.66
C TYR A 664 25.33 4.36 -14.53
N VAL A 665 26.10 3.39 -14.02
CA VAL A 665 27.40 2.99 -14.57
C VAL A 665 27.32 2.66 -16.07
N LYS A 666 26.23 1.99 -16.50
CA LYS A 666 25.99 1.67 -17.92
C LYS A 666 25.87 2.91 -18.82
N ASN A 667 25.39 4.03 -18.28
CA ASN A 667 25.23 5.30 -19.00
C ASN A 667 26.43 6.24 -18.80
N GLY A 668 27.44 5.84 -18.03
CA GLY A 668 28.60 6.69 -17.74
C GLY A 668 28.26 7.94 -16.93
N LYS A 669 27.17 7.93 -16.14
CA LYS A 669 26.70 9.10 -15.39
C LYS A 669 26.44 8.81 -13.93
N TYR A 670 26.56 9.83 -13.09
CA TYR A 670 26.04 9.82 -11.73
C TYR A 670 25.52 11.20 -11.35
N CYS A 671 24.65 11.28 -10.34
CA CYS A 671 24.25 12.55 -9.75
C CYS A 671 24.46 12.55 -8.23
N VAL A 672 24.66 13.75 -7.71
CA VAL A 672 24.69 14.04 -6.28
C VAL A 672 23.50 14.94 -5.98
N VAL A 673 22.74 14.60 -4.95
CA VAL A 673 21.42 15.19 -4.67
C VAL A 673 21.36 15.66 -3.23
N ASN A 674 21.12 16.94 -3.02
CA ASN A 674 20.78 17.48 -1.70
C ASN A 674 19.28 17.25 -1.46
N ASN A 675 18.93 16.44 -0.46
CA ASN A 675 17.54 16.11 -0.12
C ASN A 675 16.91 17.09 0.88
N THR A 676 17.58 18.20 1.18
CA THR A 676 17.08 19.24 2.10
C THR A 676 16.91 20.56 1.39
N TYR A 677 16.04 21.43 1.91
CA TYR A 677 15.90 22.82 1.43
C TYR A 677 16.88 23.79 2.12
N GLU A 678 18.01 23.26 2.60
CA GLU A 678 19.09 24.02 3.21
C GLU A 678 20.40 23.68 2.48
N PRO A 679 21.38 24.61 2.39
CA PRO A 679 22.69 24.29 1.83
C PRO A 679 23.37 23.15 2.59
N GLN A 680 24.00 22.23 1.86
CA GLN A 680 24.71 21.09 2.44
C GLN A 680 26.15 21.04 1.95
N ARG A 681 27.03 20.56 2.82
CA ARG A 681 28.39 20.19 2.45
C ARG A 681 28.57 18.69 2.62
N THR A 682 29.29 18.07 1.68
CA THR A 682 29.64 16.66 1.77
C THR A 682 30.97 16.36 1.08
N THR A 683 31.54 15.21 1.41
CA THR A 683 32.57 14.55 0.60
C THR A 683 31.88 13.44 -0.20
N VAL A 684 31.96 13.53 -1.52
CA VAL A 684 31.37 12.57 -2.47
C VAL A 684 32.42 11.56 -2.86
N TYR A 685 32.10 10.27 -2.72
CA TYR A 685 32.92 9.16 -3.20
C TYR A 685 32.37 8.59 -4.51
N ARG A 686 33.28 8.32 -5.45
CA ARG A 686 32.99 7.68 -6.74
C ARG A 686 33.13 6.15 -6.64
N GLY A 687 32.75 5.43 -7.69
CA GLY A 687 32.83 3.97 -7.73
C GLY A 687 34.24 3.38 -7.63
N ASP A 688 35.28 4.17 -7.91
CA ASP A 688 36.69 3.78 -7.79
C ASP A 688 37.30 4.13 -6.42
N GLY A 689 36.49 4.66 -5.48
CA GLY A 689 36.92 5.10 -4.16
C GLY A 689 37.56 6.49 -4.12
N SER A 690 37.78 7.15 -5.27
CA SER A 690 38.23 8.54 -5.29
C SER A 690 37.13 9.47 -4.77
N CYS A 691 37.51 10.58 -4.14
CA CYS A 691 36.57 11.51 -3.52
C CYS A 691 36.89 12.99 -3.75
N PHE A 692 35.87 13.83 -3.59
CA PHE A 692 36.00 15.29 -3.62
C PHE A 692 34.98 15.95 -2.70
N ASP A 693 35.33 17.12 -2.16
CA ASP A 693 34.40 17.95 -1.40
C ASP A 693 33.43 18.69 -2.32
N LEU A 694 32.18 18.79 -1.90
CA LEU A 694 31.11 19.43 -2.63
C LEU A 694 30.23 20.26 -1.70
N ASP A 695 30.10 21.54 -2.01
CA ASP A 695 29.06 22.41 -1.48
C ASP A 695 27.86 22.39 -2.44
N MET A 696 26.66 22.26 -1.89
CA MET A 696 25.40 22.17 -2.62
C MET A 696 24.40 23.18 -2.08
N GLU A 697 23.71 23.86 -2.99
CA GLU A 697 22.60 24.73 -2.65
C GLU A 697 21.40 23.91 -2.18
N ALA A 698 20.41 24.60 -1.58
CA ALA A 698 19.15 24.00 -1.16
C ALA A 698 18.50 23.21 -2.31
N ASN A 699 18.19 21.93 -2.04
CA ASN A 699 17.53 20.99 -2.95
C ASN A 699 18.26 20.74 -4.29
N GLU A 700 19.52 21.15 -4.43
CA GLU A 700 20.27 21.07 -5.68
C GLU A 700 20.55 19.62 -6.11
N ILE A 701 20.56 19.38 -7.41
CA ILE A 701 21.05 18.16 -8.04
C ILE A 701 22.16 18.49 -9.05
N LYS A 702 23.32 17.83 -8.90
CA LYS A 702 24.46 17.97 -9.82
C LYS A 702 24.71 16.66 -10.56
N TRP A 703 24.77 16.72 -11.88
CA TRP A 703 25.09 15.59 -12.75
C TRP A 703 26.57 15.61 -13.16
N TYR A 704 27.16 14.42 -13.24
CA TYR A 704 28.56 14.19 -13.58
C TYR A 704 28.67 13.01 -14.55
N GLU A 705 29.74 13.02 -15.35
CA GLU A 705 30.16 11.87 -16.16
C GLU A 705 31.19 11.02 -15.36
N ILE A 706 31.20 9.71 -15.60
CA ILE A 706 32.06 8.70 -14.93
C ILE A 706 33.42 8.59 -15.61
#